data_AF-A0A139WE01-F1
#
_entry.id   AF-A0A139WE01-F1
#
_cell.length_a   1.000
_cell.length_b   1.000
_cell.length_c   1.000
_cell.angle_alpha   90.00
_cell.angle_beta   90.00
_cell.angle_gamma   90.00
#
_symmetry.space_group_name_H-M   'P 1'
#
loop_
_entity.id
_entity.type
_entity.pdbx_description
1 polymer ?
#
loop_
_entity_poly.entity_id
_entity_poly.type
_entity_poly.pdbx_seq_one_letter_code
_entity_poly.pdbx_strand_id
1 'polypeptide(L)'
;MDEAPPDALILPFDDDQPGTSTLTDSDSDSSTSSLSDDSPKKTTRAPRRQATKLDPNLKGLMGEANVRYARGDIETAQKMCFEVMRQVPDAYEPYLTLAQIFENTDSTKYEGYLAIASCLYPQDSGIWCRLAELNIHNEKYKEAVSYYSKAIRASPRNMGLHLKRLELVEQIGDVRFALACKKHMANKLPRAQHQNIIELCKEVAKHYHEEKNYVKALEVLKIPFKRIPKRVTQDLVNMMLELLLLTDRFTECLDIFIQHCNFTFEITVNEDNTIAIDSYVMPPSIQIDLKVKFIVCLIKLKSFHLVPPLIDSMIREENVEEIGDLYLDVAEDLMATNMSLEALKLLVPLVKSTTYNLAAVWLKYAECLYNCDMLEQAVEAYFTVMTMAPQHVEVLYPLAMTLLKLNKKSEALEVLSQDLSTNKLDVAVLIERMKLLRQIDDIEEYWKCAELLLSRHCVAVKYPEEARVVITTSYTVNEKVKKIRDMRRFRGDLMPVESGFEKEIQLFALFSTIYNNDTFHGYNLIRNVVTSDSHRHNTLAWNLFNIVLKNTDDIRHNRFISRLQERIPDIHCLQAIEANYSLTTNSNLAIKFYMREFRKLKLPYFALILGVILLQGYSKRKAVEDRKKLAEIASYLFLYYAKNRSKDAQQEIYYNLGRMYHQLGVILRRRNQVRYWA
;
A
#
# COMPACT_ATOMS: atom_id res chain seq x y z
N MET A 1 -33.00 -13.98 18.85
CA MET A 1 -31.88 -13.05 18.61
C MET A 1 -30.74 -13.97 18.27
N ASP A 2 -30.62 -14.36 17.01
CA ASP A 2 -29.67 -15.40 16.61
C ASP A 2 -28.95 -14.94 15.34
N GLU A 3 -27.74 -14.47 15.62
CA GLU A 3 -26.50 -14.53 14.86
C GLU A 3 -26.60 -14.53 13.32
N ALA A 4 -26.17 -13.39 12.75
CA ALA A 4 -25.81 -13.27 11.35
C ALA A 4 -24.65 -14.23 10.99
N PRO A 5 -24.68 -14.88 9.82
CA PRO A 5 -23.57 -15.73 9.38
C PRO A 5 -22.34 -14.89 9.00
N PRO A 6 -21.13 -15.41 9.20
CA PRO A 6 -19.88 -14.71 8.94
C PRO A 6 -19.65 -14.49 7.44
N ASP A 7 -19.08 -13.33 7.09
CA ASP A 7 -18.62 -12.99 5.75
C ASP A 7 -17.79 -14.12 5.13
N ALA A 8 -18.37 -14.79 4.14
CA ALA A 8 -17.65 -15.74 3.29
C ALA A 8 -16.62 -14.98 2.46
N LEU A 9 -15.37 -15.00 2.93
CA LEU A 9 -14.17 -14.61 2.21
C LEU A 9 -14.15 -15.28 0.82
N ILE A 10 -14.20 -14.45 -0.22
CA ILE A 10 -13.85 -14.84 -1.59
C ILE A 10 -12.38 -15.24 -1.55
N LEU A 11 -12.10 -16.54 -1.71
CA LEU A 11 -10.74 -17.05 -1.80
C LEU A 11 -10.05 -16.43 -3.03
N PRO A 12 -8.86 -15.81 -2.89
CA PRO A 12 -8.06 -15.39 -4.02
C PRO A 12 -7.65 -16.61 -4.85
N PHE A 13 -7.49 -16.40 -6.15
CA PHE A 13 -6.87 -17.36 -7.05
C PHE A 13 -5.44 -17.70 -6.56
N ASP A 14 -5.15 -18.99 -6.40
CA ASP A 14 -3.80 -19.54 -6.29
C ASP A 14 -3.12 -19.45 -7.66
N ASP A 15 -2.30 -18.42 -7.90
CA ASP A 15 -1.51 -18.24 -9.13
C ASP A 15 -0.10 -18.87 -9.05
N ASP A 16 0.26 -19.56 -7.96
CA ASP A 16 1.60 -20.13 -7.76
C ASP A 16 1.64 -21.67 -7.88
N GLN A 17 1.30 -22.19 -9.07
CA GLN A 17 1.81 -23.51 -9.48
C GLN A 17 2.63 -23.37 -10.77
N PRO A 18 3.93 -23.75 -10.76
CA PRO A 18 4.78 -23.68 -11.94
C PRO A 18 4.42 -24.81 -12.90
N GLY A 19 3.45 -24.55 -13.78
CA GLY A 19 3.12 -25.40 -14.91
C GLY A 19 4.02 -25.06 -16.10
N THR A 20 4.94 -25.95 -16.42
CA THR A 20 5.78 -25.93 -17.63
C THR A 20 4.98 -25.57 -18.89
N SER A 21 5.20 -24.38 -19.43
CA SER A 21 4.67 -23.96 -20.73
C SER A 21 5.77 -24.08 -21.78
N THR A 22 5.80 -25.21 -22.48
CA THR A 22 6.44 -25.29 -23.79
C THR A 22 5.53 -24.59 -24.80
N LEU A 23 5.85 -23.34 -25.10
CA LEU A 23 5.28 -22.59 -26.22
C LEU A 23 5.93 -23.11 -27.51
N THR A 24 5.19 -23.87 -28.30
CA THR A 24 5.51 -24.06 -29.72
C THR A 24 4.62 -23.10 -30.53
N ASP A 25 5.21 -21.99 -30.96
CA ASP A 25 4.66 -21.08 -31.96
C ASP A 25 4.79 -21.73 -33.35
N SER A 26 3.69 -21.76 -34.11
CA SER A 26 3.76 -21.91 -35.56
C SER A 26 2.57 -21.20 -36.19
N ASP A 27 2.70 -19.90 -36.42
CA ASP A 27 1.91 -19.17 -37.41
C ASP A 27 2.91 -18.36 -38.25
N SER A 28 3.31 -18.93 -39.39
CA SER A 28 4.10 -18.27 -40.42
C SER A 28 3.16 -17.70 -41.48
N ASP A 29 3.15 -16.38 -41.61
CA ASP A 29 2.63 -15.68 -42.78
C ASP A 29 3.49 -16.02 -44.01
N SER A 30 2.86 -16.46 -45.10
CA SER A 30 3.42 -16.22 -46.43
C SER A 30 2.34 -16.15 -47.51
N SER A 31 2.49 -15.12 -48.33
CA SER A 31 1.72 -14.75 -49.51
C SER A 31 2.10 -15.59 -50.73
N THR A 32 1.08 -15.96 -51.53
CA THR A 32 1.07 -16.17 -52.99
C THR A 32 2.19 -17.01 -53.65
N SER A 33 1.82 -18.19 -54.16
CA SER A 33 1.99 -18.55 -55.58
C SER A 33 1.36 -19.91 -55.90
N SER A 34 0.76 -19.98 -57.08
CA SER A 34 0.17 -21.15 -57.72
C SER A 34 1.21 -22.22 -58.06
N LEU A 35 0.89 -23.50 -57.80
CA LEU A 35 0.99 -24.62 -58.75
C LEU A 35 0.59 -25.93 -58.05
N SER A 36 -0.15 -26.76 -58.78
CA SER A 36 -0.68 -28.07 -58.46
C SER A 36 0.41 -29.13 -58.24
N ASP A 37 0.30 -29.95 -57.19
CA ASP A 37 0.41 -31.41 -57.32
C ASP A 37 -0.07 -32.17 -56.06
N ASP A 38 -0.51 -33.41 -56.29
CA ASP A 38 -1.23 -34.33 -55.42
C ASP A 38 -0.52 -34.73 -54.10
N SER A 39 -1.24 -34.65 -52.96
CA SER A 39 -1.06 -35.53 -51.80
C SER A 39 -2.23 -35.37 -50.78
N PRO A 40 -2.53 -36.38 -49.94
CA PRO A 40 -3.89 -36.68 -49.51
C PRO A 40 -4.43 -35.71 -48.45
N LYS A 41 -5.72 -35.39 -48.57
CA LYS A 41 -6.51 -34.57 -47.64
C LYS A 41 -6.29 -35.02 -46.18
N LYS A 42 -5.47 -34.28 -45.43
CA LYS A 42 -5.50 -34.29 -43.96
C LYS A 42 -6.79 -33.62 -43.52
N THR A 43 -7.79 -34.44 -43.24
CA THR A 43 -9.01 -34.01 -42.58
C THR A 43 -8.66 -33.37 -41.24
N THR A 44 -9.06 -32.12 -41.07
CA THR A 44 -9.06 -31.42 -39.79
C THR A 44 -9.85 -32.27 -38.80
N ARG A 45 -9.15 -32.89 -37.84
CA ARG A 45 -9.80 -33.64 -36.76
C ARG A 45 -10.63 -32.66 -35.94
N ALA A 46 -11.95 -32.72 -36.11
CA ALA A 46 -12.90 -32.16 -35.16
C ALA A 46 -12.53 -32.60 -33.73
N PRO A 47 -12.76 -31.76 -32.70
CA PRO A 47 -12.52 -32.17 -31.32
C PRO A 47 -13.30 -33.45 -31.05
N ARG A 48 -12.58 -34.51 -30.65
CA ARG A 48 -13.18 -35.79 -30.25
C ARG A 48 -14.15 -35.50 -29.10
N ARG A 49 -15.46 -35.48 -29.39
CA ARG A 49 -16.50 -35.69 -28.37
C ARG A 49 -16.10 -36.95 -27.62
N GLN A 50 -15.87 -36.87 -26.31
CA GLN A 50 -15.69 -38.07 -25.50
C GLN A 50 -16.88 -38.98 -25.78
N ALA A 51 -16.59 -40.21 -26.21
CA ALA A 51 -17.60 -41.19 -26.47
C ALA A 51 -18.36 -41.46 -25.16
N THR A 52 -19.68 -41.26 -25.22
CA THR A 52 -20.63 -41.65 -24.17
C THR A 52 -20.26 -43.03 -23.62
N LYS A 53 -20.07 -43.17 -22.30
CA LYS A 53 -19.75 -44.45 -21.63
C LYS A 53 -20.90 -45.48 -21.66
N LEU A 54 -22.00 -45.16 -22.33
CA LEU A 54 -23.21 -45.98 -22.41
C LEU A 54 -23.07 -47.07 -23.47
N ASP A 55 -23.42 -48.31 -23.11
CA ASP A 55 -23.61 -49.41 -24.05
C ASP A 55 -24.67 -49.06 -25.12
N PRO A 56 -24.60 -49.63 -26.33
CA PRO A 56 -25.53 -49.31 -27.42
C PRO A 56 -27.01 -49.44 -27.04
N ASN A 57 -27.36 -50.43 -26.23
CA ASN A 57 -28.74 -50.64 -25.74
C ASN A 57 -29.19 -49.52 -24.79
N LEU A 58 -28.34 -49.12 -23.84
CA LEU A 58 -28.62 -48.02 -22.90
C LEU A 58 -28.63 -46.66 -23.59
N LYS A 59 -27.80 -46.48 -24.62
CA LYS A 59 -27.81 -45.29 -25.48
C LYS A 59 -29.11 -45.19 -26.29
N GLY A 60 -29.63 -46.32 -26.78
CA GLY A 60 -30.94 -46.40 -27.42
C GLY A 60 -32.08 -46.05 -26.46
N LEU A 61 -32.05 -46.60 -25.23
CA LEU A 61 -33.02 -46.29 -24.17
C LEU A 61 -33.00 -44.80 -23.79
N MET A 62 -31.81 -44.21 -23.65
CA MET A 62 -31.63 -42.78 -23.39
C MET A 62 -32.13 -41.91 -24.56
N GLY A 63 -31.91 -42.36 -25.80
CA GLY A 63 -32.44 -41.71 -27.00
C GLY A 63 -33.96 -41.73 -27.04
N GLU A 64 -34.59 -42.86 -26.71
CA GLU A 64 -36.05 -42.96 -26.62
C GLU A 64 -36.60 -42.06 -25.50
N ALA A 65 -35.94 -42.00 -24.33
CA ALA A 65 -36.34 -41.10 -23.25
C ALA A 65 -36.38 -39.62 -23.69
N ASN A 66 -35.37 -39.16 -24.45
CA ASN A 66 -35.34 -37.80 -25.02
C ASN A 66 -36.49 -37.56 -26.03
N VAL A 67 -36.82 -38.56 -26.84
CA VAL A 67 -37.94 -38.47 -27.81
C VAL A 67 -39.29 -38.44 -27.10
N ARG A 68 -39.48 -39.24 -26.04
CA ARG A 68 -40.69 -39.24 -25.21
C ARG A 68 -40.91 -37.90 -24.52
N TYR A 69 -39.84 -37.32 -23.97
CA TYR A 69 -39.88 -35.98 -23.42
C TYR A 69 -40.27 -34.93 -24.47
N ALA A 70 -39.67 -34.97 -25.66
CA ALA A 70 -40.03 -34.07 -26.76
C ALA A 70 -41.50 -34.21 -27.24
N ARG A 71 -42.11 -35.38 -27.02
CA ARG A 71 -43.54 -35.65 -27.29
C ARG A 71 -44.48 -35.24 -26.15
N GLY A 72 -43.95 -34.72 -25.03
CA GLY A 72 -44.72 -34.32 -23.85
C GLY A 72 -45.05 -35.47 -22.88
N ASP A 73 -44.54 -36.68 -23.11
CA ASP A 73 -44.75 -37.84 -22.23
C ASP A 73 -43.69 -37.84 -21.10
N ILE A 74 -43.92 -36.98 -20.11
CA ILE A 74 -42.94 -36.67 -19.04
C ILE A 74 -42.74 -37.86 -18.10
N GLU A 75 -43.82 -38.55 -17.71
CA GLU A 75 -43.75 -39.64 -16.71
C GLU A 75 -42.97 -40.85 -17.22
N THR A 76 -43.15 -41.24 -18.49
CA THR A 76 -42.40 -42.35 -19.06
C THR A 76 -40.94 -41.97 -19.27
N ALA A 77 -40.66 -40.74 -19.73
CA ALA A 77 -39.31 -40.22 -19.89
C ALA A 77 -38.53 -40.23 -18.55
N GLN A 78 -39.17 -39.84 -17.45
CA GLN A 78 -38.56 -39.90 -16.10
C GLN A 78 -38.22 -41.34 -15.70
N LYS A 79 -39.15 -42.28 -15.86
CA LYS A 79 -38.93 -43.71 -15.52
C LYS A 79 -37.76 -44.28 -16.32
N MET A 80 -37.66 -43.94 -17.60
CA MET A 80 -36.56 -44.38 -18.47
C MET A 80 -35.23 -43.77 -18.01
N CYS A 81 -35.19 -42.49 -17.63
CA CYS A 81 -33.98 -41.86 -17.08
C CYS A 81 -33.52 -42.52 -15.77
N PHE A 82 -34.45 -42.85 -14.85
CA PHE A 82 -34.10 -43.53 -13.60
C PHE A 82 -33.56 -44.94 -13.81
N GLU A 83 -34.08 -45.68 -14.80
CA GLU A 83 -33.56 -47.00 -15.14
C GLU A 83 -32.14 -46.92 -15.71
N VAL A 84 -31.84 -45.89 -16.53
CA VAL A 84 -30.47 -45.64 -17.00
C VAL A 84 -29.55 -45.27 -15.82
N MET A 85 -29.99 -44.39 -14.92
CA MET A 85 -29.22 -44.01 -13.72
C MET A 85 -28.95 -45.19 -12.77
N ARG A 86 -29.91 -46.11 -12.64
CA ARG A 86 -29.78 -47.32 -11.82
C ARG A 86 -28.68 -48.24 -12.33
N GLN A 87 -28.54 -48.35 -13.66
CA GLN A 87 -27.56 -49.22 -14.29
C GLN A 87 -26.19 -48.55 -14.42
N VAL A 88 -26.14 -47.27 -14.77
CA VAL A 88 -24.91 -46.49 -14.95
C VAL A 88 -25.04 -45.12 -14.24
N PRO A 89 -24.68 -45.04 -12.94
CA PRO A 89 -24.73 -43.79 -12.19
C PRO A 89 -23.78 -42.69 -12.69
N ASP A 90 -22.72 -43.07 -13.40
CA ASP A 90 -21.69 -42.15 -13.91
C ASP A 90 -22.09 -41.47 -15.24
N ALA A 91 -23.21 -41.84 -15.85
CA ALA A 91 -23.67 -41.27 -17.11
C ALA A 91 -24.31 -39.90 -16.87
N TYR A 92 -23.83 -38.85 -17.53
CA TYR A 92 -24.31 -37.48 -17.29
C TYR A 92 -25.61 -37.15 -18.06
N GLU A 93 -25.88 -37.88 -19.15
CA GLU A 93 -26.99 -37.62 -20.07
C GLU A 93 -28.38 -37.75 -19.41
N PRO A 94 -28.68 -38.78 -18.58
CA PRO A 94 -29.94 -38.88 -17.87
C PRO A 94 -30.21 -37.72 -16.92
N TYR A 95 -29.16 -37.24 -16.23
CA TYR A 95 -29.26 -36.10 -15.31
C TYR A 95 -29.59 -34.80 -16.07
N LEU A 96 -29.04 -34.60 -17.27
CA LEU A 96 -29.37 -33.43 -18.09
C LEU A 96 -30.82 -33.45 -18.60
N THR A 97 -31.34 -34.60 -18.98
CA THR A 97 -32.74 -34.73 -19.42
C THR A 97 -33.70 -34.58 -18.25
N LEU A 98 -33.37 -35.14 -17.09
CA LEU A 98 -34.15 -34.90 -15.86
C LEU A 98 -34.12 -33.42 -15.45
N ALA A 99 -32.97 -32.75 -15.56
CA ALA A 99 -32.91 -31.31 -15.34
C ALA A 99 -33.90 -30.56 -16.27
N GLN A 100 -33.92 -30.83 -17.57
CA GLN A 100 -34.86 -30.21 -18.51
C GLN A 100 -36.33 -30.49 -18.16
N ILE A 101 -36.64 -31.70 -17.68
CA ILE A 101 -37.98 -32.04 -17.19
C ILE A 101 -38.36 -31.21 -15.96
N PHE A 102 -37.42 -30.98 -15.05
CA PHE A 102 -37.67 -30.25 -13.81
C PHE A 102 -37.54 -28.73 -13.92
N GLU A 103 -37.04 -28.20 -15.05
CA GLU A 103 -36.78 -26.76 -15.28
C GLU A 103 -37.98 -25.86 -14.96
N ASN A 104 -39.18 -26.26 -15.37
CA ASN A 104 -40.43 -25.49 -15.14
C ASN A 104 -41.31 -26.03 -13.99
N THR A 105 -40.93 -27.15 -13.36
CA THR A 105 -41.76 -27.81 -12.33
C THR A 105 -41.20 -27.66 -10.92
N ASP A 106 -39.89 -27.83 -10.75
CA ASP A 106 -39.22 -27.81 -9.44
C ASP A 106 -37.78 -27.29 -9.58
N SER A 107 -37.58 -26.01 -9.24
CA SER A 107 -36.28 -25.32 -9.33
C SER A 107 -35.20 -25.99 -8.47
N THR A 108 -35.55 -26.60 -7.34
CA THR A 108 -34.58 -27.25 -6.44
C THR A 108 -34.04 -28.55 -7.03
N LYS A 109 -34.93 -29.36 -7.64
CA LYS A 109 -34.53 -30.58 -8.36
C LYS A 109 -33.77 -30.24 -9.63
N TYR A 110 -34.19 -29.18 -10.33
CA TYR A 110 -33.48 -28.68 -11.51
C TYR A 110 -32.02 -28.35 -11.19
N GLU A 111 -31.78 -27.54 -10.14
CA GLU A 111 -30.43 -27.19 -9.68
C GLU A 111 -29.63 -28.45 -9.29
N GLY A 112 -30.25 -29.35 -8.52
CA GLY A 112 -29.60 -30.58 -8.05
C GLY A 112 -29.15 -31.49 -9.20
N TYR A 113 -30.02 -31.74 -10.19
CA TYR A 113 -29.68 -32.57 -11.34
C TYR A 113 -28.64 -31.92 -12.24
N LEU A 114 -28.69 -30.60 -12.45
CA LEU A 114 -27.65 -29.87 -13.19
C LEU A 114 -26.30 -29.91 -12.47
N ALA A 115 -26.29 -29.76 -11.13
CA ALA A 115 -25.06 -29.82 -10.34
C ALA A 115 -24.40 -31.20 -10.47
N ILE A 116 -25.16 -32.29 -10.39
CA ILE A 116 -24.65 -33.65 -10.59
C ILE A 116 -24.11 -33.81 -12.02
N ALA A 117 -24.87 -33.40 -13.03
CA ALA A 117 -24.44 -33.47 -14.43
C ALA A 117 -23.12 -32.70 -14.68
N SER A 118 -22.96 -31.53 -14.05
CA SER A 118 -21.76 -30.70 -14.16
C SER A 118 -20.51 -31.33 -13.53
N CYS A 119 -20.69 -32.09 -12.44
CA CYS A 119 -19.62 -32.85 -11.79
C CYS A 119 -19.19 -34.05 -12.64
N LEU A 120 -20.14 -34.71 -13.31
CA LEU A 120 -19.88 -35.87 -14.17
C LEU A 120 -19.29 -35.48 -15.53
N TYR A 121 -19.66 -34.30 -16.06
CA TYR A 121 -19.13 -33.78 -17.32
C TYR A 121 -18.66 -32.31 -17.24
N PRO A 122 -17.51 -32.05 -16.57
CA PRO A 122 -17.03 -30.69 -16.33
C PRO A 122 -16.58 -29.92 -17.59
N GLN A 123 -16.37 -30.61 -18.72
CA GLN A 123 -15.88 -30.03 -19.98
C GLN A 123 -16.97 -29.29 -20.77
N ASP A 124 -18.26 -29.48 -20.43
CA ASP A 124 -19.33 -28.74 -21.10
C ASP A 124 -19.54 -27.37 -20.45
N SER A 125 -19.14 -26.32 -21.17
CA SER A 125 -19.41 -24.95 -20.74
C SER A 125 -20.90 -24.62 -20.67
N GLY A 126 -21.75 -25.30 -21.45
CA GLY A 126 -23.18 -25.04 -21.52
C GLY A 126 -23.91 -25.37 -20.22
N ILE A 127 -23.54 -26.47 -19.55
CA ILE A 127 -24.13 -26.88 -18.26
C ILE A 127 -23.83 -25.83 -17.19
N TRP A 128 -22.59 -25.35 -17.14
CA TRP A 128 -22.18 -24.30 -16.21
C TRP A 128 -22.88 -22.96 -16.48
N CYS A 129 -23.17 -22.63 -17.74
CA CYS A 129 -23.95 -21.43 -18.08
C CYS A 129 -25.38 -21.52 -17.57
N ARG A 130 -26.05 -22.67 -17.73
CA ARG A 130 -27.42 -22.90 -17.22
C ARG A 130 -27.48 -22.76 -15.69
N LEU A 131 -26.49 -23.32 -14.98
CA LEU A 131 -26.37 -23.14 -13.53
C LEU A 131 -26.13 -21.68 -13.14
N ALA A 132 -25.33 -20.94 -13.91
CA ALA A 132 -25.10 -19.52 -13.67
C ALA A 132 -26.38 -18.69 -13.90
N GLU A 133 -27.11 -18.94 -14.98
CA GLU A 133 -28.38 -18.26 -15.32
C GLU A 133 -29.47 -18.55 -14.28
N LEU A 134 -29.60 -19.80 -13.81
CA LEU A 134 -30.51 -20.16 -12.71
C LEU A 134 -30.17 -19.38 -11.42
N ASN A 135 -28.88 -19.24 -11.10
CA ASN A 135 -28.45 -18.51 -9.90
C ASN A 135 -28.60 -17.00 -10.04
N ILE A 136 -28.56 -16.45 -11.26
CA ILE A 136 -28.94 -15.06 -11.53
C ILE A 136 -30.44 -14.86 -11.26
N HIS A 137 -31.30 -15.76 -11.75
CA HIS A 137 -32.74 -15.71 -11.49
C HIS A 137 -33.08 -15.82 -10.00
N ASN A 138 -32.29 -16.57 -9.25
CA ASN A 138 -32.44 -16.72 -7.79
C ASN A 138 -31.73 -15.62 -6.98
N GLU A 139 -31.23 -14.55 -7.61
CA GLU A 139 -30.49 -13.44 -7.00
C GLU A 139 -29.20 -13.85 -6.25
N LYS A 140 -28.69 -15.06 -6.50
CA LYS A 140 -27.44 -15.60 -5.95
C LYS A 140 -26.24 -15.26 -6.84
N TYR A 141 -25.96 -13.96 -6.97
CA TYR A 141 -24.94 -13.47 -7.91
C TYR A 141 -23.53 -14.04 -7.65
N LYS A 142 -23.09 -14.20 -6.39
CA LYS A 142 -21.76 -14.74 -6.06
C LYS A 142 -21.56 -16.18 -6.56
N GLU A 143 -22.61 -17.01 -6.48
CA GLU A 143 -22.57 -18.39 -6.96
C GLU A 143 -22.54 -18.42 -8.50
N ALA A 144 -23.31 -17.53 -9.15
CA ALA A 144 -23.28 -17.38 -10.60
C ALA A 144 -21.87 -17.03 -11.14
N VAL A 145 -21.11 -16.15 -10.47
CA VAL A 145 -19.69 -15.87 -10.82
C VAL A 145 -18.83 -17.13 -10.77
N SER A 146 -19.02 -17.96 -9.75
CA SER A 146 -18.29 -19.22 -9.58
C SER A 146 -18.59 -20.19 -10.72
N TYR A 147 -19.86 -20.32 -11.11
CA TYR A 147 -20.27 -21.15 -12.24
C TYR A 147 -19.74 -20.64 -13.58
N TYR A 148 -19.79 -19.33 -13.87
CA TYR A 148 -19.15 -18.78 -15.06
C TYR A 148 -17.63 -18.99 -15.07
N SER A 149 -16.97 -18.92 -13.91
CA SER A 149 -15.53 -19.21 -13.81
C SER A 149 -15.23 -20.67 -14.13
N LYS A 150 -16.10 -21.61 -13.76
CA LYS A 150 -16.00 -23.02 -14.19
C LYS A 150 -16.28 -23.19 -15.69
N ALA A 151 -17.27 -22.48 -16.24
CA ALA A 151 -17.57 -22.47 -17.67
C ALA A 151 -16.38 -21.98 -18.54
N ILE A 152 -15.65 -20.98 -18.05
CA ILE A 152 -14.43 -20.45 -18.68
C ILE A 152 -13.29 -21.47 -18.63
N ARG A 153 -13.13 -22.23 -17.55
CA ARG A 153 -12.12 -23.32 -17.50
C ARG A 153 -12.41 -24.39 -18.54
N ALA A 154 -13.68 -24.70 -18.77
CA ALA A 154 -14.12 -25.65 -19.79
C ALA A 154 -13.91 -25.12 -21.22
N SER A 155 -14.16 -23.82 -21.47
CA SER A 155 -14.00 -23.19 -22.79
C SER A 155 -13.22 -21.86 -22.73
N PRO A 156 -11.88 -21.89 -22.56
CA PRO A 156 -11.11 -20.68 -22.26
C PRO A 156 -11.11 -19.61 -23.36
N ARG A 157 -11.37 -19.99 -24.61
CA ARG A 157 -11.39 -19.10 -25.78
C ARG A 157 -12.74 -18.41 -26.01
N ASN A 158 -13.79 -18.80 -25.29
CA ASN A 158 -15.12 -18.24 -25.50
C ASN A 158 -15.25 -16.85 -24.82
N MET A 159 -15.09 -15.78 -25.61
CA MET A 159 -15.12 -14.41 -25.10
C MET A 159 -16.49 -13.99 -24.55
N GLY A 160 -17.59 -14.56 -25.05
CA GLY A 160 -18.92 -14.26 -24.54
C GLY A 160 -19.08 -14.64 -23.06
N LEU A 161 -18.43 -15.72 -22.60
CA LEU A 161 -18.45 -16.12 -21.20
C LEU A 161 -17.66 -15.18 -20.30
N HIS A 162 -16.53 -14.65 -20.81
CA HIS A 162 -15.74 -13.69 -20.06
C HIS A 162 -16.48 -12.37 -19.89
N LEU A 163 -17.17 -11.88 -20.93
CA LEU A 163 -18.01 -10.68 -20.87
C LEU A 163 -19.18 -10.85 -19.90
N LYS A 164 -19.97 -11.93 -20.04
CA LYS A 164 -21.07 -12.24 -19.11
C LYS A 164 -20.61 -12.30 -17.64
N ARG A 165 -19.43 -12.86 -17.37
CA ARG A 165 -18.85 -12.88 -16.02
C ARG A 165 -18.46 -11.47 -15.55
N LEU A 166 -17.83 -10.68 -16.42
CA LEU A 166 -17.41 -9.32 -16.08
C LEU A 166 -18.61 -8.43 -15.76
N GLU A 167 -19.65 -8.44 -16.60
CA GLU A 167 -20.91 -7.70 -16.38
C GLU A 167 -21.53 -8.02 -15.02
N LEU A 168 -21.57 -9.31 -14.67
CA LEU A 168 -22.14 -9.75 -13.39
C LEU A 168 -21.29 -9.33 -12.19
N VAL A 169 -19.97 -9.31 -12.32
CA VAL A 169 -19.06 -8.84 -11.27
C VAL A 169 -19.16 -7.32 -11.09
N GLU A 170 -19.30 -6.57 -12.19
CA GLU A 170 -19.54 -5.13 -12.16
C GLU A 170 -20.89 -4.81 -11.50
N GLN A 171 -21.93 -5.63 -11.72
CA GLN A 171 -23.22 -5.51 -11.04
C GLN A 171 -23.13 -5.78 -9.53
N ILE A 172 -22.27 -6.70 -9.08
CA ILE A 172 -22.01 -6.95 -7.65
C ILE A 172 -21.26 -5.79 -7.00
N GLY A 173 -20.50 -5.00 -7.78
CA GLY A 173 -19.65 -3.92 -7.28
C GLY A 173 -18.29 -4.40 -6.73
N ASP A 174 -17.87 -5.64 -7.01
CA ASP A 174 -16.53 -6.11 -6.65
C ASP A 174 -15.49 -5.64 -7.67
N VAL A 175 -15.03 -4.41 -7.46
CA VAL A 175 -14.07 -3.74 -8.35
C VAL A 175 -12.76 -4.53 -8.46
N ARG A 176 -12.26 -5.11 -7.37
CA ARG A 176 -10.98 -5.85 -7.38
C ARG A 176 -11.06 -7.08 -8.27
N PHE A 177 -12.16 -7.83 -8.17
CA PHE A 177 -12.36 -9.01 -8.99
C PHE A 177 -12.66 -8.66 -10.45
N ALA A 178 -13.35 -7.55 -10.73
CA ALA A 178 -13.56 -7.04 -12.08
C ALA A 178 -12.23 -6.75 -12.79
N LEU A 179 -11.30 -6.08 -12.12
CA LEU A 179 -9.96 -5.78 -12.67
C LEU A 179 -9.15 -7.06 -12.96
N ALA A 180 -9.23 -8.05 -12.07
CA ALA A 180 -8.61 -9.35 -12.30
C ALA A 180 -9.21 -10.07 -13.54
N CYS A 181 -10.53 -9.98 -13.72
CA CYS A 181 -11.21 -10.49 -14.89
C CYS A 181 -10.74 -9.79 -16.18
N LYS A 182 -10.68 -8.45 -16.18
CA LYS A 182 -10.16 -7.65 -17.30
C LYS A 182 -8.70 -8.00 -17.64
N LYS A 183 -7.81 -8.12 -16.64
CA LYS A 183 -6.42 -8.59 -16.82
C LYS A 183 -6.35 -9.99 -17.44
N HIS A 184 -7.21 -10.91 -16.98
CA HIS A 184 -7.26 -12.27 -17.52
C HIS A 184 -7.76 -12.27 -18.98
N MET A 185 -8.79 -11.48 -19.28
CA MET A 185 -9.32 -11.31 -20.64
C MET A 185 -8.27 -10.78 -21.60
N ALA A 186 -7.53 -9.72 -21.21
CA ALA A 186 -6.45 -9.15 -22.02
C ALA A 186 -5.36 -10.17 -22.39
N ASN A 187 -5.10 -11.16 -21.52
CA ASN A 187 -4.15 -12.24 -21.80
C ASN A 187 -4.69 -13.34 -22.73
N LYS A 188 -6.01 -13.51 -22.84
CA LYS A 188 -6.65 -14.58 -23.62
C LYS A 188 -7.19 -14.12 -24.98
N LEU A 189 -7.44 -12.83 -25.14
CA LEU A 189 -7.93 -12.23 -26.39
C LEU A 189 -7.02 -12.57 -27.59
N PRO A 190 -7.57 -12.83 -28.80
CA PRO A 190 -6.76 -13.02 -30.01
C PRO A 190 -5.93 -11.79 -30.36
N ARG A 191 -4.71 -11.97 -30.88
CA ARG A 191 -3.81 -10.86 -31.27
C ARG A 191 -4.43 -9.91 -32.31
N ALA A 192 -5.38 -10.39 -33.12
CA ALA A 192 -6.12 -9.57 -34.08
C ALA A 192 -6.93 -8.44 -33.39
N GLN A 193 -7.45 -8.68 -32.19
CA GLN A 193 -8.21 -7.70 -31.39
C GLN A 193 -7.29 -6.83 -30.52
N HIS A 194 -6.20 -6.34 -31.12
CA HIS A 194 -5.19 -5.52 -30.47
C HIS A 194 -5.76 -4.29 -29.77
N GLN A 195 -6.73 -3.58 -30.37
CA GLN A 195 -7.38 -2.41 -29.77
C GLN A 195 -8.03 -2.73 -28.41
N ASN A 196 -8.83 -3.81 -28.35
CA ASN A 196 -9.50 -4.24 -27.12
C ASN A 196 -8.50 -4.66 -26.03
N ILE A 197 -7.38 -5.27 -26.41
CA ILE A 197 -6.30 -5.62 -25.47
C ILE A 197 -5.72 -4.36 -24.85
N ILE A 198 -5.45 -3.34 -25.68
CA ILE A 198 -4.89 -2.07 -25.23
C ILE A 198 -5.87 -1.37 -24.28
N GLU A 199 -7.14 -1.21 -24.68
CA GLU A 199 -8.17 -0.54 -23.87
C GLU A 199 -8.36 -1.19 -22.50
N LEU A 200 -8.52 -2.52 -22.44
CA LEU A 200 -8.63 -3.24 -21.18
C LEU A 200 -7.41 -3.05 -20.28
N CYS A 201 -6.20 -3.08 -20.84
CA CYS A 201 -4.98 -2.86 -20.09
C CYS A 201 -4.85 -1.42 -19.59
N LYS A 202 -5.23 -0.42 -20.41
CA LYS A 202 -5.23 0.99 -20.03
C LYS A 202 -6.19 1.24 -18.86
N GLU A 203 -7.43 0.74 -18.95
CA GLU A 203 -8.43 0.87 -17.88
C GLU A 203 -7.94 0.29 -16.55
N VAL A 204 -7.41 -0.94 -16.59
CA VAL A 204 -6.92 -1.62 -15.38
C VAL A 204 -5.68 -0.93 -14.81
N ALA A 205 -4.76 -0.48 -15.66
CA ALA A 205 -3.58 0.24 -15.21
C ALA A 205 -3.94 1.59 -14.57
N LYS A 206 -4.89 2.33 -15.15
CA LYS A 206 -5.38 3.60 -14.58
C LYS A 206 -5.97 3.41 -13.20
N HIS A 207 -6.81 2.38 -13.00
CA HIS A 207 -7.35 2.07 -11.68
C HIS A 207 -6.25 1.73 -10.65
N TYR A 208 -5.26 0.92 -11.04
CA TYR A 208 -4.14 0.61 -10.12
C TYR A 208 -3.25 1.82 -9.85
N HIS A 209 -3.13 2.76 -10.80
CA HIS A 209 -2.43 4.02 -10.59
C HIS A 209 -3.16 4.91 -9.59
N GLU A 210 -4.49 5.03 -9.68
CA GLU A 210 -5.32 5.77 -8.71
C GLU A 210 -5.22 5.17 -7.29
N GLU A 211 -5.11 3.84 -7.18
CA GLU A 211 -4.83 3.13 -5.91
C GLU A 211 -3.36 3.23 -5.44
N LYS A 212 -2.49 3.93 -6.17
CA LYS A 212 -1.03 4.01 -5.94
C LYS A 212 -0.32 2.65 -5.94
N ASN A 213 -0.91 1.64 -6.60
CA ASN A 213 -0.34 0.31 -6.75
C ASN A 213 0.42 0.17 -8.08
N TYR A 214 1.55 0.87 -8.18
CA TYR A 214 2.32 0.99 -9.42
C TYR A 214 2.88 -0.36 -9.93
N VAL A 215 3.21 -1.29 -9.03
CA VAL A 215 3.74 -2.61 -9.42
C VAL A 215 2.70 -3.42 -10.20
N LYS A 216 1.45 -3.45 -9.73
CA LYS A 216 0.37 -4.15 -10.45
C LYS A 216 0.01 -3.45 -11.76
N ALA A 217 0.02 -2.11 -11.77
CA ALA A 217 -0.18 -1.34 -13.00
C ALA A 217 0.87 -1.70 -14.07
N LEU A 218 2.15 -1.79 -13.68
CA LEU A 218 3.24 -2.22 -14.57
C LEU A 218 3.06 -3.63 -15.10
N GLU A 219 2.70 -4.60 -14.26
CA GLU A 219 2.43 -5.97 -14.72
C GLU A 219 1.36 -6.03 -15.80
N VAL A 220 0.32 -5.21 -15.66
CA VAL A 220 -0.78 -5.15 -16.62
C VAL A 220 -0.33 -4.47 -17.92
N LEU A 221 0.39 -3.35 -17.84
CA LEU A 221 0.92 -2.68 -19.02
C LEU A 221 1.98 -3.51 -19.74
N LYS A 222 2.67 -4.47 -19.11
CA LYS A 222 3.59 -5.39 -19.80
C LYS A 222 2.88 -6.32 -20.79
N ILE A 223 1.57 -6.54 -20.65
CA ILE A 223 0.80 -7.47 -21.49
C ILE A 223 0.80 -7.02 -22.97
N PRO A 224 0.41 -5.77 -23.32
CA PRO A 224 0.51 -5.28 -24.69
C PRO A 224 1.92 -5.37 -25.29
N PHE A 225 2.95 -4.96 -24.54
CA PHE A 225 4.33 -4.95 -25.01
C PHE A 225 4.83 -6.37 -25.36
N LYS A 226 4.43 -7.39 -24.58
CA LYS A 226 4.78 -8.79 -24.85
C LYS A 226 3.95 -9.41 -25.97
N ARG A 227 2.65 -9.13 -26.03
CA ARG A 227 1.72 -9.83 -26.94
C ARG A 227 1.61 -9.20 -28.33
N ILE A 228 1.72 -7.88 -28.41
CA ILE A 228 1.50 -7.07 -29.62
C ILE A 228 2.61 -6.00 -29.81
N PRO A 229 3.90 -6.37 -29.79
CA PRO A 229 5.01 -5.40 -29.80
C PRO A 229 4.99 -4.43 -30.99
N LYS A 230 4.54 -4.88 -32.17
CA LYS A 230 4.47 -4.05 -33.39
C LYS A 230 3.31 -3.04 -33.43
N ARG A 231 2.36 -3.12 -32.48
CA ARG A 231 1.14 -2.30 -32.44
C ARG A 231 1.02 -1.48 -31.15
N VAL A 232 2.12 -1.34 -30.39
CA VAL A 232 2.16 -0.51 -29.19
C VAL A 232 1.99 0.96 -29.59
N THR A 233 1.03 1.64 -28.97
CA THR A 233 0.77 3.07 -29.20
C THR A 233 1.68 3.95 -28.35
N GLN A 234 1.88 5.20 -28.77
CA GLN A 234 2.72 6.17 -28.05
C GLN A 234 2.19 6.45 -26.63
N ASP A 235 0.87 6.49 -26.43
CA ASP A 235 0.28 6.64 -25.09
C ASP A 235 0.71 5.50 -24.15
N LEU A 236 0.78 4.26 -24.64
CA LEU A 236 1.19 3.12 -23.82
C LEU A 236 2.65 3.23 -23.41
N VAL A 237 3.50 3.71 -24.32
CA VAL A 237 4.91 4.03 -24.03
C VAL A 237 4.98 5.11 -22.96
N ASN A 238 4.20 6.18 -23.10
CA ASN A 238 4.12 7.26 -22.12
C ASN A 238 3.71 6.76 -20.73
N MET A 239 2.64 5.98 -20.61
CA MET A 239 2.19 5.42 -19.32
C MET A 239 3.18 4.41 -18.74
N MET A 240 3.81 3.60 -19.60
CA MET A 240 4.83 2.63 -19.16
C MET A 240 6.04 3.36 -18.56
N LEU A 241 6.57 4.37 -19.26
CA LEU A 241 7.72 5.15 -18.79
C LEU A 241 7.41 5.87 -17.48
N GLU A 242 6.23 6.47 -17.35
CA GLU A 242 5.79 7.14 -16.12
C GLU A 242 5.79 6.17 -14.92
N LEU A 243 5.18 4.99 -15.08
CA LEU A 243 5.17 3.98 -14.02
C LEU A 243 6.55 3.40 -13.72
N LEU A 244 7.43 3.26 -14.73
CA LEU A 244 8.80 2.79 -14.53
C LEU A 244 9.63 3.81 -13.75
N LEU A 245 9.47 5.11 -14.03
CA LEU A 245 10.10 6.19 -13.27
C LEU A 245 9.59 6.22 -11.82
N LEU A 246 8.28 6.08 -11.59
CA LEU A 246 7.70 6.03 -10.24
C LEU A 246 8.13 4.81 -9.41
N THR A 247 8.62 3.74 -10.05
CA THR A 247 9.07 2.52 -9.38
C THR A 247 10.59 2.33 -9.40
N ASP A 248 11.32 3.37 -9.80
CA ASP A 248 12.79 3.39 -9.90
C ASP A 248 13.38 2.25 -10.75
N ARG A 249 12.64 1.78 -11.77
CA ARG A 249 13.08 0.70 -12.69
C ARG A 249 13.76 1.27 -13.94
N PHE A 250 14.93 1.89 -13.74
CA PHE A 250 15.61 2.65 -14.80
C PHE A 250 16.14 1.78 -15.95
N THR A 251 16.56 0.54 -15.70
CA THR A 251 16.99 -0.39 -16.77
C THR A 251 15.90 -0.65 -17.79
N GLU A 252 14.72 -1.05 -17.29
CA GLU A 252 13.54 -1.29 -18.12
C GLU A 252 13.10 0.01 -18.82
N CYS A 253 13.29 1.17 -18.18
CA CYS A 253 13.01 2.48 -18.77
C CYS A 253 13.88 2.74 -20.02
N LEU A 254 15.19 2.50 -19.92
CA LEU A 254 16.12 2.64 -21.05
C LEU A 254 15.81 1.65 -22.18
N ASP A 255 15.43 0.41 -21.85
CA ASP A 255 15.00 -0.58 -22.85
C ASP A 255 13.79 -0.08 -23.66
N ILE A 256 12.81 0.54 -22.99
CA ILE A 256 11.64 1.12 -23.66
C ILE A 256 12.04 2.29 -24.56
N PHE A 257 12.94 3.17 -24.11
CA PHE A 257 13.46 4.27 -24.94
C PHE A 257 14.20 3.76 -26.19
N ILE A 258 14.98 2.68 -26.08
CA ILE A 258 15.66 2.05 -27.23
C ILE A 258 14.65 1.43 -28.17
N GLN A 259 13.74 0.60 -27.66
CA GLN A 259 12.85 -0.23 -28.48
C GLN A 259 11.72 0.56 -29.14
N HIS A 260 11.20 1.60 -28.48
CA HIS A 260 9.98 2.30 -28.90
C HIS A 260 10.19 3.78 -29.20
N CYS A 261 11.30 4.37 -28.76
CA CYS A 261 11.59 5.80 -28.98
C CYS A 261 12.86 6.03 -29.82
N ASN A 262 13.49 4.98 -30.38
CA ASN A 262 14.68 5.07 -31.24
C ASN A 262 15.88 5.83 -30.61
N PHE A 263 16.05 5.73 -29.29
CA PHE A 263 17.26 6.22 -28.64
C PHE A 263 18.41 5.24 -28.81
N THR A 264 19.64 5.76 -28.84
CA THR A 264 20.84 4.96 -28.62
C THR A 264 21.64 5.55 -27.48
N PHE A 265 22.15 4.69 -26.59
CA PHE A 265 22.90 5.09 -25.40
C PHE A 265 24.27 4.44 -25.37
N GLU A 266 25.28 5.18 -24.94
CA GLU A 266 26.55 4.62 -24.48
C GLU A 266 26.48 4.54 -22.96
N ILE A 267 26.58 3.31 -22.43
CA ILE A 267 26.33 3.00 -21.02
C ILE A 267 27.57 2.37 -20.40
N THR A 268 27.93 2.83 -19.21
CA THR A 268 28.92 2.21 -18.34
C THR A 268 28.24 1.61 -17.10
N VAL A 269 28.72 0.43 -16.69
CA VAL A 269 28.30 -0.20 -15.43
C VAL A 269 29.43 0.03 -14.43
N ASN A 270 29.15 0.83 -13.42
CA ASN A 270 30.10 1.12 -12.34
C ASN A 270 30.36 -0.12 -11.48
N GLU A 271 31.44 -0.11 -10.71
CA GLU A 271 31.81 -1.20 -9.78
C GLU A 271 30.69 -1.55 -8.78
N ASP A 272 29.83 -0.59 -8.47
CA ASP A 272 28.65 -0.74 -7.60
C ASP A 272 27.40 -1.31 -8.30
N ASN A 273 27.53 -1.84 -9.54
CA ASN A 273 26.42 -2.23 -10.42
C ASN A 273 25.42 -1.10 -10.72
N THR A 274 25.83 0.16 -10.57
CA THR A 274 25.01 1.32 -10.99
C THR A 274 25.26 1.63 -12.45
N ILE A 275 24.20 2.04 -13.14
CA ILE A 275 24.24 2.35 -14.57
C ILE A 275 24.46 3.85 -14.71
N ALA A 276 25.48 4.23 -15.46
CA ALA A 276 25.73 5.61 -15.85
C ALA A 276 25.63 5.73 -17.38
N ILE A 277 25.03 6.82 -17.85
CA ILE A 277 24.94 7.12 -19.29
C ILE A 277 26.04 8.11 -19.62
N ASP A 278 26.93 7.73 -20.54
CA ASP A 278 28.04 8.57 -20.96
C ASP A 278 27.63 9.51 -22.09
N SER A 279 26.88 8.98 -23.07
CA SER A 279 26.36 9.74 -24.21
C SER A 279 25.03 9.15 -24.71
N TYR A 280 24.25 9.96 -25.43
CA TYR A 280 23.01 9.53 -26.05
C TYR A 280 22.86 10.13 -27.45
N VAL A 281 22.14 9.42 -28.32
CA VAL A 281 21.60 9.97 -29.57
C VAL A 281 20.09 9.94 -29.48
N MET A 282 19.50 11.13 -29.51
CA MET A 282 18.06 11.35 -29.45
C MET A 282 17.51 11.60 -30.87
N PRO A 283 16.33 11.05 -31.23
CA PRO A 283 15.71 11.37 -32.50
C PRO A 283 15.28 12.85 -32.56
N PRO A 284 15.36 13.50 -33.74
CA PRO A 284 15.10 14.93 -33.88
C PRO A 284 13.63 15.33 -33.69
N SER A 285 12.69 14.40 -33.81
CA SER A 285 11.24 14.66 -33.73
C SER A 285 10.60 13.93 -32.54
N ILE A 286 11.15 14.13 -31.35
CA ILE A 286 10.61 13.53 -30.12
C ILE A 286 9.50 14.40 -29.51
N GLN A 287 8.46 13.79 -28.98
CA GLN A 287 7.44 14.50 -28.21
C GLN A 287 8.01 15.00 -26.88
N ILE A 288 7.58 16.18 -26.46
CA ILE A 288 8.07 16.84 -25.25
C ILE A 288 7.89 15.98 -23.99
N ASP A 289 6.75 15.28 -23.84
CA ASP A 289 6.51 14.37 -22.71
C ASP A 289 7.59 13.28 -22.57
N LEU A 290 8.03 12.72 -23.70
CA LEU A 290 9.08 11.70 -23.72
C LEU A 290 10.44 12.30 -23.41
N LYS A 291 10.71 13.52 -23.89
CA LYS A 291 11.94 14.27 -23.59
C LYS A 291 12.03 14.60 -22.10
N VAL A 292 10.94 15.05 -21.48
CA VAL A 292 10.86 15.32 -20.04
C VAL A 292 11.09 14.05 -19.24
N LYS A 293 10.40 12.94 -19.58
CA LYS A 293 10.64 11.64 -18.93
C LYS A 293 12.08 11.17 -19.07
N PHE A 294 12.73 11.45 -20.20
CA PHE A 294 14.15 11.15 -20.39
C PHE A 294 15.05 12.03 -19.51
N ILE A 295 14.78 13.33 -19.39
CA ILE A 295 15.49 14.23 -18.46
C ILE A 295 15.37 13.70 -17.02
N VAL A 296 14.16 13.37 -16.58
CA VAL A 296 13.93 12.79 -15.24
C VAL A 296 14.72 11.49 -15.09
N CYS A 297 14.74 10.62 -16.10
CA CYS A 297 15.53 9.40 -16.07
C CYS A 297 17.04 9.67 -15.87
N LEU A 298 17.61 10.64 -16.58
CA LEU A 298 19.02 11.05 -16.43
C LEU A 298 19.33 11.61 -15.04
N ILE A 299 18.42 12.43 -14.50
CA ILE A 299 18.54 13.01 -13.15
C ILE A 299 18.57 11.88 -12.10
N LYS A 300 17.66 10.91 -12.19
CA LYS A 300 17.61 9.78 -11.23
C LYS A 300 18.81 8.83 -11.39
N LEU A 301 19.32 8.65 -12.60
CA LEU A 301 20.57 7.92 -12.89
C LEU A 301 21.84 8.73 -12.54
N LYS A 302 21.71 9.95 -12.02
CA LYS A 302 22.82 10.84 -11.65
C LYS A 302 23.78 11.18 -12.81
N SER A 303 23.30 11.09 -14.05
CA SER A 303 24.06 11.43 -15.25
C SER A 303 23.88 12.92 -15.59
N PHE A 304 24.24 13.78 -14.63
CA PHE A 304 23.90 15.21 -14.63
C PHE A 304 24.56 16.00 -15.77
N HIS A 305 25.71 15.56 -16.27
CA HIS A 305 26.46 16.23 -17.35
C HIS A 305 25.69 16.27 -18.67
N LEU A 306 24.71 15.37 -18.85
CA LEU A 306 23.90 15.25 -20.07
C LEU A 306 22.62 16.10 -20.05
N VAL A 307 22.24 16.63 -18.89
CA VAL A 307 20.97 17.35 -18.69
C VAL A 307 20.99 18.78 -19.26
N PRO A 308 22.01 19.62 -19.04
CA PRO A 308 22.03 21.01 -19.52
C PRO A 308 21.68 21.21 -21.00
N PRO A 309 22.21 20.44 -21.98
CA PRO A 309 21.85 20.65 -23.38
C PRO A 309 20.37 20.35 -23.68
N LEU A 310 19.74 19.42 -22.94
CA LEU A 310 18.32 19.11 -23.08
C LEU A 310 17.44 20.24 -22.54
N ILE A 311 17.84 20.81 -21.40
CA ILE A 311 17.18 21.98 -20.79
C ILE A 311 17.26 23.18 -21.74
N ASP A 312 18.45 23.48 -22.25
CA ASP A 312 18.64 24.59 -23.19
C ASP A 312 17.85 24.39 -24.50
N SER A 313 17.72 23.14 -24.98
CA SER A 313 16.89 22.79 -26.14
C SER A 313 15.40 22.96 -25.84
N MET A 314 14.94 22.56 -24.66
CA MET A 314 13.54 22.75 -24.22
C MET A 314 13.15 24.23 -24.13
N ILE A 315 14.05 25.08 -23.61
CA ILE A 315 13.83 26.54 -23.52
C ILE A 315 13.77 27.22 -24.89
N ARG A 316 14.51 26.70 -25.88
CA ARG A 316 14.55 27.27 -27.24
C ARG A 316 13.40 26.84 -28.14
N GLU A 317 12.99 25.59 -28.02
CA GLU A 317 12.05 24.95 -28.96
C GLU A 317 10.59 25.10 -28.53
N GLU A 318 10.33 25.18 -27.22
CA GLU A 318 8.98 25.05 -26.67
C GLU A 318 8.46 26.34 -26.04
N ASN A 319 7.14 26.51 -26.06
CA ASN A 319 6.47 27.67 -25.48
C ASN A 319 6.07 27.42 -24.02
N VAL A 320 6.57 28.26 -23.11
CA VAL A 320 6.32 28.19 -21.66
C VAL A 320 4.82 28.31 -21.32
N GLU A 321 4.04 29.06 -22.12
CA GLU A 321 2.60 29.20 -21.90
C GLU A 321 1.82 27.91 -22.21
N GLU A 322 2.39 26.98 -22.98
CA GLU A 322 1.73 25.72 -23.37
C GLU A 322 2.14 24.54 -22.50
N ILE A 323 3.38 24.53 -22.00
CA ILE A 323 3.98 23.38 -21.29
C ILE A 323 4.64 23.79 -19.96
N GLY A 324 4.11 24.81 -19.29
CA GLY A 324 4.71 25.34 -18.05
C GLY A 324 4.63 24.38 -16.86
N ASP A 325 3.68 23.45 -16.87
CA ASP A 325 3.61 22.34 -15.92
C ASP A 325 4.81 21.39 -16.06
N LEU A 326 5.16 21.01 -17.29
CA LEU A 326 6.34 20.18 -17.57
C LEU A 326 7.65 20.88 -17.15
N TYR A 327 7.74 22.20 -17.29
CA TYR A 327 8.89 22.98 -16.79
C TYR A 327 9.00 22.89 -15.28
N LEU A 328 7.88 23.01 -14.57
CA LEU A 328 7.84 22.94 -13.12
C LEU A 328 8.25 21.55 -12.62
N ASP A 329 7.73 20.48 -13.23
CA ASP A 329 8.07 19.10 -12.88
C ASP A 329 9.58 18.84 -12.99
N VAL A 330 10.20 19.25 -14.11
CA VAL A 330 11.65 19.09 -14.31
C VAL A 330 12.45 19.96 -13.33
N ALA A 331 11.98 21.18 -13.05
CA ALA A 331 12.64 22.07 -12.09
C ALA A 331 12.62 21.48 -10.67
N GLU A 332 11.52 20.87 -10.25
CA GLU A 332 11.41 20.21 -8.94
C GLU A 332 12.38 19.02 -8.80
N ASP A 333 12.47 18.18 -9.84
CA ASP A 333 13.42 17.05 -9.86
C ASP A 333 14.90 17.52 -9.85
N LEU A 334 15.21 18.63 -10.54
CA LEU A 334 16.54 19.25 -10.51
C LEU A 334 16.87 19.86 -9.14
N MET A 335 15.90 20.53 -8.50
CA MET A 335 16.06 21.07 -7.16
C MET A 335 16.31 19.97 -6.13
N ALA A 336 15.62 18.83 -6.24
CA ALA A 336 15.81 17.69 -5.36
C ALA A 336 17.21 17.03 -5.48
N THR A 337 17.92 17.25 -6.59
CA THR A 337 19.25 16.69 -6.88
C THR A 337 20.40 17.70 -6.76
N ASN A 338 20.16 18.86 -6.13
CA ASN A 338 21.12 19.97 -5.97
C ASN A 338 21.59 20.62 -7.30
N MET A 339 20.87 20.43 -8.41
CA MET A 339 21.14 21.12 -9.68
C MET A 339 20.37 22.45 -9.76
N SER A 340 20.54 23.31 -8.76
CA SER A 340 19.74 24.52 -8.60
C SER A 340 19.93 25.53 -9.75
N LEU A 341 21.13 25.65 -10.32
CA LEU A 341 21.35 26.57 -11.45
C LEU A 341 20.56 26.19 -12.71
N GLU A 342 20.47 24.90 -13.04
CA GLU A 342 19.69 24.43 -14.19
C GLU A 342 18.18 24.53 -13.91
N ALA A 343 17.75 24.26 -12.67
CA ALA A 343 16.35 24.48 -12.27
C ALA A 343 15.96 25.96 -12.40
N LEU A 344 16.87 26.89 -12.05
CA LEU A 344 16.62 28.33 -12.16
C LEU A 344 16.34 28.76 -13.60
N LYS A 345 17.03 28.18 -14.59
CA LYS A 345 16.78 28.46 -16.02
C LYS A 345 15.35 28.13 -16.45
N LEU A 346 14.72 27.12 -15.85
CA LEU A 346 13.34 26.74 -16.10
C LEU A 346 12.33 27.59 -15.32
N LEU A 347 12.67 27.99 -14.09
CA LEU A 347 11.78 28.78 -13.24
C LEU A 347 11.70 30.25 -13.66
N VAL A 348 12.77 30.84 -14.21
CA VAL A 348 12.78 32.24 -14.65
C VAL A 348 11.70 32.53 -15.72
N PRO A 349 11.54 31.72 -16.78
CA PRO A 349 10.46 31.90 -17.73
C PRO A 349 9.07 31.72 -17.12
N LEU A 350 8.89 30.76 -16.19
CA LEU A 350 7.59 30.51 -15.53
C LEU A 350 7.12 31.70 -14.70
N VAL A 351 8.03 32.33 -13.97
CA VAL A 351 7.72 33.52 -13.16
C VAL A 351 7.32 34.72 -14.03
N LYS A 352 7.82 34.78 -15.27
CA LYS A 352 7.48 35.83 -16.25
C LYS A 352 6.24 35.50 -17.10
N SER A 353 5.73 34.27 -17.00
CA SER A 353 4.58 33.79 -17.75
C SER A 353 3.29 34.49 -17.32
N THR A 354 2.30 34.57 -18.22
CA THR A 354 0.97 35.08 -17.85
C THR A 354 0.11 34.03 -17.17
N THR A 355 0.29 32.76 -17.51
CA THR A 355 -0.52 31.63 -17.02
C THR A 355 0.08 30.98 -15.77
N TYR A 356 1.41 30.84 -15.71
CA TYR A 356 2.12 30.12 -14.64
C TYR A 356 2.76 31.00 -13.57
N ASN A 357 2.55 32.32 -13.62
CA ASN A 357 2.97 33.25 -12.57
C ASN A 357 2.08 33.10 -11.33
N LEU A 358 2.34 32.03 -10.58
CA LEU A 358 1.60 31.60 -9.39
C LEU A 358 2.51 31.67 -8.16
N ALA A 359 1.92 31.88 -6.98
CA ALA A 359 2.64 31.93 -5.71
C ALA A 359 3.49 30.66 -5.45
N ALA A 360 3.00 29.48 -5.86
CA ALA A 360 3.74 28.22 -5.74
C ALA A 360 5.03 28.19 -6.59
N VAL A 361 4.98 28.75 -7.82
CA VAL A 361 6.16 28.84 -8.70
C VAL A 361 7.18 29.81 -8.15
N TRP A 362 6.72 30.97 -7.65
CA TRP A 362 7.60 31.93 -6.96
C TRP A 362 8.27 31.35 -5.73
N LEU A 363 7.59 30.48 -4.98
CA LEU A 363 8.17 29.80 -3.83
C LEU A 363 9.32 28.88 -4.26
N LYS A 364 9.11 28.06 -5.30
CA LYS A 364 10.17 27.22 -5.88
C LYS A 364 11.32 28.04 -6.42
N TYR A 365 11.02 29.16 -7.07
CA TYR A 365 12.02 30.12 -7.55
C TYR A 365 12.86 30.69 -6.39
N ALA A 366 12.23 31.10 -5.29
CA ALA A 366 12.92 31.62 -4.10
C ALA A 366 13.80 30.56 -3.40
N GLU A 367 13.28 29.34 -3.22
CA GLU A 367 14.02 28.19 -2.70
C GLU A 367 15.25 27.88 -3.56
N CYS A 368 15.09 27.95 -4.89
CA CYS A 368 16.16 27.71 -5.85
C CYS A 368 17.24 28.79 -5.80
N LEU A 369 16.85 30.07 -5.73
CA LEU A 369 17.77 31.20 -5.54
C LEU A 369 18.56 31.10 -4.24
N TYR A 370 17.90 30.70 -3.15
CA TYR A 370 18.55 30.45 -1.86
C TYR A 370 19.61 29.35 -1.96
N ASN A 371 19.32 28.25 -2.67
CA ASN A 371 20.30 27.18 -2.91
C ASN A 371 21.46 27.61 -3.82
N CYS A 372 21.23 28.59 -4.70
CA CYS A 372 22.27 29.21 -5.53
C CYS A 372 23.07 30.31 -4.81
N ASP A 373 22.84 30.53 -3.50
CA ASP A 373 23.45 31.59 -2.68
C ASP A 373 23.12 33.02 -3.17
N MET A 374 22.06 33.18 -3.95
CA MET A 374 21.54 34.48 -4.42
C MET A 374 20.53 35.05 -3.42
N LEU A 375 21.01 35.29 -2.19
CA LEU A 375 20.16 35.55 -1.02
C LEU A 375 19.28 36.80 -1.14
N GLU A 376 19.78 37.90 -1.73
CA GLU A 376 19.00 39.13 -1.89
C GLU A 376 17.79 38.93 -2.81
N GLN A 377 18.00 38.27 -3.95
CA GLN A 377 16.92 37.95 -4.90
C GLN A 377 15.95 36.93 -4.30
N ALA A 378 16.45 35.98 -3.48
CA ALA A 378 15.59 35.03 -2.78
C ALA A 378 14.64 35.75 -1.81
N VAL A 379 15.13 36.76 -1.08
CA VAL A 379 14.30 37.60 -0.19
C VAL A 379 13.21 38.33 -0.98
N GLU A 380 13.56 38.95 -2.11
CA GLU A 380 12.58 39.62 -2.98
C GLU A 380 11.50 38.63 -3.45
N ALA A 381 11.91 37.45 -3.90
CA ALA A 381 11.00 36.39 -4.34
C ALA A 381 10.11 35.86 -3.19
N TYR A 382 10.64 35.71 -1.97
CA TYR A 382 9.81 35.33 -0.83
C TYR A 382 8.79 36.41 -0.45
N PHE A 383 9.16 37.69 -0.55
CA PHE A 383 8.21 38.79 -0.36
C PHE A 383 7.12 38.81 -1.43
N THR A 384 7.43 38.50 -2.70
CA THR A 384 6.38 38.38 -3.73
C THR A 384 5.44 37.22 -3.45
N VAL A 385 5.92 36.07 -2.95
CA VAL A 385 5.02 34.98 -2.52
C VAL A 385 4.10 35.45 -1.39
N MET A 386 4.63 36.18 -0.40
CA MET A 386 3.85 36.69 0.73
C MET A 386 2.77 37.69 0.29
N THR A 387 3.03 38.52 -0.72
CA THR A 387 2.02 39.45 -1.25
C THR A 387 0.96 38.75 -2.09
N MET A 388 1.34 37.74 -2.88
CA MET A 388 0.41 36.95 -3.69
C MET A 388 -0.46 36.00 -2.86
N ALA A 389 0.11 35.42 -1.79
CA ALA A 389 -0.58 34.47 -0.91
C ALA A 389 -0.31 34.79 0.58
N PRO A 390 -0.97 35.80 1.16
CA PRO A 390 -0.76 36.21 2.56
C PRO A 390 -1.09 35.14 3.61
N GLN A 391 -1.88 34.13 3.23
CA GLN A 391 -2.24 33.01 4.10
C GLN A 391 -1.17 31.89 4.11
N HIS A 392 -0.16 31.96 3.25
CA HIS A 392 0.85 30.91 3.09
C HIS A 392 1.98 31.04 4.12
N VAL A 393 1.71 30.65 5.36
CA VAL A 393 2.62 30.79 6.52
C VAL A 393 3.95 30.05 6.33
N GLU A 394 3.99 28.99 5.54
CA GLU A 394 5.20 28.17 5.33
C GLU A 394 6.37 28.97 4.71
N VAL A 395 6.11 30.12 4.09
CA VAL A 395 7.15 30.99 3.50
C VAL A 395 7.90 31.80 4.55
N LEU A 396 7.28 32.08 5.69
CA LEU A 396 7.81 33.03 6.66
C LEU A 396 9.13 32.55 7.29
N TYR A 397 9.26 31.25 7.56
CA TYR A 397 10.49 30.69 8.12
C TYR A 397 11.67 30.67 7.12
N PRO A 398 11.52 30.17 5.88
CA PRO A 398 12.54 30.31 4.83
C PRO A 398 12.95 31.77 4.61
N LEU A 399 12.01 32.71 4.57
CA LEU A 399 12.28 34.14 4.45
C LEU A 399 13.10 34.66 5.63
N ALA A 400 12.65 34.40 6.87
CA ALA A 400 13.35 34.83 8.07
C ALA A 400 14.78 34.24 8.17
N MET A 401 14.95 32.98 7.78
CA MET A 401 16.27 32.34 7.71
C MET A 401 17.19 32.97 6.67
N THR A 402 16.64 33.32 5.51
CA THR A 402 17.40 34.02 4.45
C THR A 402 17.84 35.40 4.93
N LEU A 403 16.96 36.13 5.63
CA LEU A 403 17.28 37.42 6.27
C LEU A 403 18.36 37.28 7.36
N LEU A 404 18.32 36.23 8.17
CA LEU A 404 19.38 35.96 9.14
C LEU A 404 20.74 35.72 8.48
N LYS A 405 20.80 34.97 7.36
CA LYS A 405 22.05 34.79 6.60
C LYS A 405 22.60 36.11 6.06
N LEU A 406 21.72 37.05 5.72
CA LEU A 406 22.07 38.42 5.34
C LEU A 406 22.38 39.34 6.53
N ASN A 407 22.49 38.80 7.75
CA ASN A 407 22.67 39.55 9.01
C ASN A 407 21.56 40.55 9.35
N LYS A 408 20.36 40.40 8.78
CA LYS A 408 19.19 41.25 9.03
C LYS A 408 18.29 40.66 10.12
N LYS A 409 18.81 40.58 11.34
CA LYS A 409 18.11 39.93 12.48
C LYS A 409 16.79 40.61 12.87
N SER A 410 16.71 41.94 12.82
CA SER A 410 15.48 42.68 13.15
C SER A 410 14.36 42.36 12.17
N GLU A 411 14.64 42.45 10.87
CA GLU A 411 13.67 42.14 9.80
C GLU A 411 13.18 40.68 9.90
N ALA A 412 14.08 39.73 10.20
CA ALA A 412 13.71 38.33 10.38
C ALA A 412 12.71 38.11 11.53
N LEU A 413 12.87 38.85 12.64
CA LEU A 413 11.96 38.78 13.79
C LEU A 413 10.64 39.51 13.54
N GLU A 414 10.64 40.56 12.73
CA GLU A 414 9.44 41.30 12.31
C GLU A 414 8.56 40.45 11.38
N VAL A 415 9.16 39.73 10.41
CA VAL A 415 8.44 38.82 9.50
C VAL A 415 7.66 37.75 10.26
N LEU A 416 8.21 37.26 11.38
CA LEU A 416 7.59 36.26 12.25
C LEU A 416 6.88 36.88 13.46
N SER A 417 6.67 38.19 13.47
CA SER A 417 5.92 38.86 14.54
C SER A 417 4.42 38.65 14.36
N GLN A 418 3.70 38.55 15.47
CA GLN A 418 2.26 38.50 15.48
C GLN A 418 1.70 39.69 16.24
N ASP A 419 0.68 40.31 15.67
CA ASP A 419 -0.08 41.32 16.38
C ASP A 419 -1.07 40.66 17.33
N LEU A 420 -0.67 40.55 18.60
CA LEU A 420 -1.46 40.04 19.72
C LEU A 420 -2.75 40.84 19.94
N SER A 421 -2.84 42.09 19.45
CA SER A 421 -4.04 42.92 19.58
C SER A 421 -5.22 42.41 18.75
N THR A 422 -4.94 41.64 17.69
CA THR A 422 -5.96 41.08 16.79
C THR A 422 -6.66 39.86 17.36
N ASN A 423 -6.25 39.35 18.53
CA ASN A 423 -6.74 38.12 19.18
C ASN A 423 -6.68 36.86 18.29
N LYS A 424 -6.02 36.91 17.13
CA LYS A 424 -5.79 35.76 16.24
C LYS A 424 -4.35 35.31 16.40
N LEU A 425 -4.16 34.29 17.23
CA LEU A 425 -2.88 33.62 17.41
C LEU A 425 -2.71 32.58 16.28
N ASP A 426 -1.85 32.85 15.31
CA ASP A 426 -1.52 31.84 14.30
C ASP A 426 -0.43 30.88 14.85
N VAL A 427 -0.83 29.65 15.07
CA VAL A 427 0.03 28.61 15.66
C VAL A 427 1.23 28.30 14.78
N ALA A 428 1.05 28.31 13.46
CA ALA A 428 2.10 27.96 12.52
C ALA A 428 3.20 29.02 12.56
N VAL A 429 2.83 30.31 12.53
CA VAL A 429 3.80 31.41 12.61
C VAL A 429 4.56 31.39 13.94
N LEU A 430 3.89 31.11 15.06
CA LEU A 430 4.56 30.98 16.37
C LEU A 430 5.57 29.83 16.40
N ILE A 431 5.22 28.68 15.82
CA ILE A 431 6.14 27.54 15.73
C ILE A 431 7.35 27.92 14.89
N GLU A 432 7.14 28.57 13.74
CA GLU A 432 8.23 29.08 12.90
C GLU A 432 9.11 30.10 13.64
N ARG A 433 8.51 31.03 14.40
CA ARG A 433 9.22 31.96 15.28
C ARG A 433 10.06 31.22 16.33
N MET A 434 9.49 30.21 17.00
CA MET A 434 10.19 29.40 17.98
C MET A 434 11.39 28.66 17.37
N LYS A 435 11.25 28.10 16.15
CA LYS A 435 12.39 27.49 15.45
C LYS A 435 13.50 28.50 15.18
N LEU A 436 13.16 29.72 14.76
CA LEU A 436 14.12 30.79 14.53
C LEU A 436 14.83 31.19 15.82
N LEU A 437 14.08 31.47 16.89
CA LEU A 437 14.61 31.88 18.19
C LEU A 437 15.56 30.84 18.79
N ARG A 438 15.23 29.54 18.62
CA ARG A 438 16.12 28.45 19.02
C ARG A 438 17.44 28.43 18.25
N GLN A 439 17.45 28.82 16.97
CA GLN A 439 18.68 28.90 16.19
C GLN A 439 19.53 30.13 16.55
N ILE A 440 18.89 31.24 16.90
CA ILE A 440 19.57 32.46 17.37
C ILE A 440 20.00 32.34 18.85
N ASP A 441 19.63 31.25 19.53
CA ASP A 441 19.84 31.01 20.97
C ASP A 441 19.20 32.09 21.86
N ASP A 442 18.12 32.71 21.39
CA ASP A 442 17.32 33.68 22.16
C ASP A 442 16.27 32.93 22.99
N ILE A 443 16.73 32.36 24.10
CA ILE A 443 15.93 31.52 24.99
C ILE A 443 14.83 32.31 25.69
N GLU A 444 15.02 33.60 25.97
CA GLU A 444 14.03 34.41 26.66
C GLU A 444 12.77 34.61 25.82
N GLU A 445 12.93 35.06 24.56
CA GLU A 445 11.81 35.21 23.64
C GLU A 445 11.23 33.85 23.22
N TYR A 446 12.05 32.80 23.17
CA TYR A 446 11.57 31.44 22.92
C TYR A 446 10.56 31.00 24.00
N TRP A 447 10.87 31.25 25.28
CA TRP A 447 9.95 30.91 26.38
C TRP A 447 8.69 31.76 26.35
N LYS A 448 8.77 33.06 26.01
CA LYS A 448 7.56 33.88 25.81
C LYS A 448 6.66 33.32 24.72
N CYS A 449 7.24 32.84 23.60
CA CYS A 449 6.47 32.19 22.54
C CYS A 449 5.85 30.85 23.02
N ALA A 450 6.59 30.07 23.80
CA ALA A 450 6.08 28.82 24.39
C ALA A 450 4.95 29.08 25.39
N GLU A 451 5.07 30.11 26.23
CA GLU A 451 4.03 30.55 27.16
C GLU A 451 2.77 30.99 26.41
N LEU A 452 2.90 31.79 25.35
CA LEU A 452 1.80 32.17 24.48
C LEU A 452 1.12 30.94 23.84
N LEU A 453 1.91 29.97 23.37
CA LEU A 453 1.39 28.73 22.80
C LEU A 453 0.56 27.93 23.82
N LEU A 454 1.07 27.78 25.04
CA LEU A 454 0.44 27.06 26.15
C LEU A 454 -0.78 27.80 26.71
N SER A 455 -0.79 29.14 26.65
CA SER A 455 -1.86 29.98 27.21
C SER A 455 -3.24 29.62 26.66
N ARG A 456 -3.34 29.12 25.42
CA ARG A 456 -4.63 28.69 24.83
C ARG A 456 -5.25 27.51 25.57
N HIS A 457 -4.43 26.67 26.18
CA HIS A 457 -4.87 25.48 26.88
C HIS A 457 -5.17 25.79 28.36
N CYS A 458 -4.91 27.02 28.80
CA CYS A 458 -5.21 27.49 30.14
C CYS A 458 -6.50 28.30 30.16
N VAL A 459 -7.16 28.32 31.32
CA VAL A 459 -8.34 29.18 31.52
C VAL A 459 -7.89 30.64 31.43
N ALA A 460 -8.45 31.40 30.47
CA ALA A 460 -8.19 32.83 30.37
C ALA A 460 -8.76 33.55 31.60
N VAL A 461 -7.87 34.08 32.45
CA VAL A 461 -8.21 34.82 33.67
C VAL A 461 -8.35 36.31 33.31
N LYS A 462 -9.56 36.87 33.43
CA LYS A 462 -9.83 38.27 33.06
C LYS A 462 -9.75 39.22 34.25
N TYR A 463 -10.22 38.77 35.40
CA TYR A 463 -10.32 39.61 36.60
C TYR A 463 -9.37 39.12 37.68
N PRO A 464 -8.74 40.02 38.47
CA PRO A 464 -7.81 39.64 39.54
C PRO A 464 -8.42 38.64 40.55
N GLU A 465 -9.72 38.72 40.78
CA GLU A 465 -10.44 37.83 41.67
C GLU A 465 -10.61 36.42 41.10
N GLU A 466 -10.68 36.26 39.77
CA GLU A 466 -10.67 34.96 39.11
C GLU A 466 -9.35 34.23 39.37
N ALA A 467 -8.22 34.96 39.38
CA ALA A 467 -6.90 34.39 39.69
C ALA A 467 -6.90 33.74 41.08
N ARG A 468 -7.53 34.38 42.08
CA ARG A 468 -7.64 33.82 43.44
C ARG A 468 -8.41 32.51 43.44
N VAL A 469 -9.48 32.40 42.64
CA VAL A 469 -10.26 31.17 42.48
C VAL A 469 -9.42 30.05 41.85
N VAL A 470 -8.64 30.38 40.81
CA VAL A 470 -7.77 29.40 40.12
C VAL A 470 -6.68 28.85 41.05
N ILE A 471 -6.03 29.72 41.81
CA ILE A 471 -4.91 29.37 42.72
C ILE A 471 -5.40 28.57 43.95
N THR A 472 -6.68 28.70 44.33
CA THR A 472 -7.23 28.00 45.50
C THR A 472 -7.21 26.48 45.30
N THR A 473 -6.46 25.75 46.12
CA THR A 473 -6.28 24.29 45.99
C THR A 473 -7.46 23.46 46.52
N SER A 474 -8.33 24.05 47.34
CA SER A 474 -9.48 23.35 47.94
C SER A 474 -10.67 23.14 47.01
N TYR A 475 -10.69 23.79 45.84
CA TYR A 475 -11.79 23.66 44.87
C TYR A 475 -11.45 22.66 43.77
N THR A 476 -12.44 21.85 43.39
CA THR A 476 -12.39 21.04 42.17
C THR A 476 -12.42 21.92 40.92
N VAL A 477 -11.98 21.41 39.76
CA VAL A 477 -12.00 22.13 38.48
C VAL A 477 -13.42 22.65 38.17
N ASN A 478 -14.44 21.82 38.36
CA ASN A 478 -15.84 22.18 38.14
C ASN A 478 -16.33 23.31 39.06
N GLU A 479 -15.91 23.30 40.33
CA GLU A 479 -16.22 24.37 41.28
C GLU A 479 -15.51 25.67 40.93
N LYS A 480 -14.24 25.61 40.51
CA LYS A 480 -13.47 26.77 40.04
C LYS A 480 -14.16 27.40 38.83
N VAL A 481 -14.50 26.59 37.83
CA VAL A 481 -15.19 27.02 36.60
C VAL A 481 -16.55 27.64 36.92
N LYS A 482 -17.33 27.01 37.81
CA LYS A 482 -18.63 27.55 38.24
C LYS A 482 -18.48 28.91 38.92
N LYS A 483 -17.54 29.05 39.86
CA LYS A 483 -17.29 30.31 40.56
C LYS A 483 -16.84 31.43 39.61
N ILE A 484 -15.93 31.12 38.68
CA ILE A 484 -15.51 32.09 37.65
C ILE A 484 -16.73 32.51 36.80
N ARG A 485 -17.57 31.55 36.39
CA ARG A 485 -18.78 31.83 35.60
C ARG A 485 -19.78 32.72 36.37
N ASP A 486 -19.99 32.45 37.65
CA ASP A 486 -20.89 33.23 38.49
C ASP A 486 -20.36 34.67 38.71
N MET A 487 -19.04 34.83 38.86
CA MET A 487 -18.37 36.13 38.95
C MET A 487 -18.47 36.93 37.65
N ARG A 488 -18.28 36.28 36.50
CA ARG A 488 -18.46 36.91 35.18
C ARG A 488 -19.91 37.36 34.97
N ARG A 489 -20.87 36.49 35.29
CA ARG A 489 -22.31 36.80 35.22
C ARG A 489 -22.71 37.99 36.08
N PHE A 490 -22.17 38.07 37.31
CA PHE A 490 -22.41 39.22 38.20
C PHE A 490 -21.92 40.54 37.57
N ARG A 491 -20.87 40.50 36.75
CA ARG A 491 -20.31 41.66 36.04
C ARG A 491 -20.91 41.88 34.64
N GLY A 492 -21.90 41.09 34.25
CA GLY A 492 -22.48 41.14 32.90
C GLY A 492 -21.62 40.53 31.79
N ASP A 493 -20.51 39.86 32.13
CA ASP A 493 -19.70 39.09 31.16
C ASP A 493 -20.32 37.70 30.95
N LEU A 494 -20.85 37.47 29.74
CA LEU A 494 -21.48 36.20 29.34
C LEU A 494 -20.50 35.25 28.62
N MET A 495 -19.22 35.61 28.52
CA MET A 495 -18.24 34.79 27.82
C MET A 495 -18.07 33.41 28.49
N PRO A 496 -17.97 32.33 27.69
CA PRO A 496 -17.78 30.99 28.22
C PRO A 496 -16.44 30.87 28.95
N VAL A 497 -16.41 29.99 29.96
CA VAL A 497 -15.19 29.58 30.64
C VAL A 497 -14.77 28.23 30.06
N GLU A 498 -13.82 28.25 29.12
CA GLU A 498 -13.27 27.05 28.51
C GLU A 498 -12.47 26.26 29.54
N SER A 499 -12.81 24.99 29.73
CA SER A 499 -12.19 24.12 30.75
C SER A 499 -11.99 22.69 30.26
N GLY A 500 -12.11 22.46 28.95
CA GLY A 500 -12.01 21.15 28.33
C GLY A 500 -10.58 20.64 28.12
N PHE A 501 -9.55 21.47 28.34
CA PHE A 501 -8.17 21.15 27.99
C PHE A 501 -7.41 20.27 28.99
N GLU A 502 -8.11 19.73 30.00
CA GLU A 502 -7.48 18.93 31.06
C GLU A 502 -6.75 17.69 30.48
N LYS A 503 -7.33 17.05 29.46
CA LYS A 503 -6.75 15.85 28.84
C LYS A 503 -5.49 16.19 28.06
N GLU A 504 -5.49 17.30 27.34
CA GLU A 504 -4.37 17.81 26.56
C GLU A 504 -3.21 18.19 27.47
N ILE A 505 -3.49 18.89 28.59
CA ILE A 505 -2.48 19.23 29.59
C ILE A 505 -1.88 17.97 30.22
N GLN A 506 -2.72 16.99 30.60
CA GLN A 506 -2.24 15.71 31.13
C GLN A 506 -1.35 14.97 30.13
N LEU A 507 -1.67 15.03 28.83
CA LEU A 507 -0.86 14.45 27.78
C LEU A 507 0.47 15.18 27.60
N PHE A 508 0.48 16.52 27.61
CA PHE A 508 1.72 17.29 27.57
C PHE A 508 2.61 17.03 28.78
N ALA A 509 2.03 16.93 29.98
CA ALA A 509 2.75 16.53 31.18
C ALA A 509 3.35 15.13 31.02
N LEU A 510 2.59 14.16 30.50
CA LEU A 510 3.09 12.81 30.24
C LEU A 510 4.25 12.82 29.23
N PHE A 511 4.14 13.53 28.10
CA PHE A 511 5.25 13.62 27.15
C PHE A 511 6.47 14.27 27.77
N SER A 512 6.31 15.34 28.53
CA SER A 512 7.41 15.98 29.27
C SER A 512 8.11 14.97 30.20
N THR A 513 7.36 14.14 30.93
CA THR A 513 7.96 13.09 31.78
C THR A 513 8.73 12.05 30.97
N ILE A 514 8.25 11.65 29.79
CA ILE A 514 8.94 10.68 28.92
C ILE A 514 10.25 11.28 28.38
N TYR A 515 10.23 12.52 27.88
CA TYR A 515 11.42 13.19 27.33
C TYR A 515 12.48 13.47 28.40
N ASN A 516 12.06 13.79 29.62
CA ASN A 516 12.96 14.02 30.76
C ASN A 516 13.33 12.73 31.51
N ASN A 517 12.83 11.57 31.08
CA ASN A 517 13.00 10.28 31.75
C ASN A 517 12.54 10.29 33.23
N ASP A 518 11.55 11.11 33.58
CA ASP A 518 10.90 11.14 34.88
C ASP A 518 9.85 10.02 34.96
N THR A 519 10.34 8.84 35.30
CA THR A 519 9.51 7.64 35.30
C THR A 519 8.49 7.61 36.43
N PHE A 520 8.73 8.32 37.54
CA PHE A 520 7.83 8.34 38.69
C PHE A 520 6.54 9.09 38.37
N HIS A 521 6.65 10.33 37.89
CA HIS A 521 5.47 11.13 37.52
C HIS A 521 4.80 10.57 36.27
N GLY A 522 5.62 10.13 35.28
CA GLY A 522 5.12 9.49 34.07
C GLY A 522 4.23 8.29 34.39
N TYR A 523 4.70 7.36 35.23
CA TYR A 523 3.94 6.16 35.60
C TYR A 523 2.59 6.52 36.23
N ASN A 524 2.58 7.47 37.17
CA ASN A 524 1.34 7.87 37.84
C ASN A 524 0.32 8.49 36.87
N LEU A 525 0.77 9.32 35.93
CA LEU A 525 -0.08 9.93 34.91
C LEU A 525 -0.68 8.86 33.98
N ILE A 526 0.18 8.03 33.36
CA ILE A 526 -0.31 7.05 32.37
C ILE A 526 -1.11 5.91 33.00
N ARG A 527 -0.79 5.52 34.25
CA ARG A 527 -1.56 4.52 34.99
C ARG A 527 -3.02 4.93 35.11
N ASN A 528 -3.28 6.19 35.46
CA ASN A 528 -4.66 6.69 35.59
C ASN A 528 -5.42 6.60 34.26
N VAL A 529 -4.74 6.93 33.14
CA VAL A 529 -5.32 6.84 31.79
C VAL A 529 -5.69 5.41 31.42
N VAL A 530 -4.77 4.44 31.55
CA VAL A 530 -5.04 3.04 31.15
C VAL A 530 -6.04 2.33 32.06
N THR A 531 -6.19 2.80 33.31
CA THR A 531 -7.22 2.27 34.23
C THR A 531 -8.61 2.85 33.99
N SER A 532 -8.72 4.02 33.34
CA SER A 532 -10.00 4.66 33.03
C SER A 532 -10.82 3.82 32.05
N ASP A 533 -12.12 3.63 32.33
CA ASP A 533 -13.02 2.87 31.45
C ASP A 533 -13.10 3.47 30.03
N SER A 534 -12.91 4.79 29.92
CA SER A 534 -12.93 5.51 28.64
C SER A 534 -11.73 5.21 27.71
N HIS A 535 -10.60 4.76 28.24
CA HIS A 535 -9.35 4.62 27.49
C HIS A 535 -8.71 3.23 27.62
N ARG A 536 -9.35 2.31 28.34
CA ARG A 536 -8.85 0.96 28.59
C ARG A 536 -8.63 0.12 27.33
N HIS A 537 -9.40 0.34 26.27
CA HIS A 537 -9.23 -0.33 24.97
C HIS A 537 -8.31 0.45 23.99
N ASN A 538 -7.75 1.59 24.40
CA ASN A 538 -6.88 2.38 23.54
C ASN A 538 -5.45 1.81 23.51
N THR A 539 -5.09 1.18 22.39
CA THR A 539 -3.76 0.61 22.14
C THR A 539 -2.62 1.62 22.32
N LEU A 540 -2.81 2.90 21.93
CA LEU A 540 -1.77 3.93 22.05
C LEU A 540 -1.45 4.25 23.51
N ALA A 541 -2.46 4.28 24.38
CA ALA A 541 -2.26 4.50 25.81
C ALA A 541 -1.42 3.36 26.43
N TRP A 542 -1.67 2.11 26.02
CA TRP A 542 -0.87 0.96 26.46
C TRP A 542 0.57 0.99 25.93
N ASN A 543 0.78 1.46 24.70
CA ASN A 543 2.13 1.64 24.15
C ASN A 543 2.92 2.70 24.94
N LEU A 544 2.28 3.84 25.27
CA LEU A 544 2.89 4.88 26.12
C LEU A 544 3.18 4.34 27.53
N PHE A 545 2.26 3.54 28.08
CA PHE A 545 2.46 2.86 29.35
C PHE A 545 3.70 1.97 29.31
N ASN A 546 3.86 1.17 28.25
CA ASN A 546 5.03 0.30 28.05
C ASN A 546 6.35 1.09 27.90
N ILE A 547 6.33 2.27 27.26
CA ILE A 547 7.52 3.14 27.13
C ILE A 547 7.98 3.64 28.50
N VAL A 548 7.04 4.17 29.31
CA VAL A 548 7.35 4.63 30.67
C VAL A 548 7.88 3.47 31.51
N LEU A 549 7.24 2.30 31.38
CA LEU A 549 7.58 1.09 32.11
C LEU A 549 8.96 0.50 31.75
N LYS A 550 9.37 0.59 30.49
CA LYS A 550 10.71 0.14 30.03
C LYS A 550 11.85 0.80 30.81
N ASN A 551 11.66 2.05 31.22
CA ASN A 551 12.68 2.81 31.94
C ASN A 551 12.56 2.66 33.48
N THR A 552 11.65 1.80 33.96
CA THR A 552 11.43 1.55 35.39
C THR A 552 11.89 0.16 35.80
N ASP A 553 12.68 0.07 36.86
CA ASP A 553 13.10 -1.20 37.50
C ASP A 553 12.23 -1.57 38.72
N ASP A 554 11.06 -0.95 38.87
CA ASP A 554 10.22 -1.13 40.07
C ASP A 554 9.31 -2.36 39.99
N ILE A 555 9.59 -3.33 40.86
CA ILE A 555 8.82 -4.59 41.01
C ILE A 555 7.33 -4.33 41.34
N ARG A 556 6.98 -3.17 41.92
CA ARG A 556 5.58 -2.79 42.19
C ARG A 556 4.74 -2.73 40.91
N HIS A 557 5.33 -2.39 39.77
CA HIS A 557 4.63 -2.32 38.49
C HIS A 557 4.17 -3.71 38.04
N ASN A 558 4.99 -4.75 38.25
CA ASN A 558 4.63 -6.14 37.93
C ASN A 558 3.42 -6.61 38.72
N ARG A 559 3.39 -6.32 40.02
CA ARG A 559 2.24 -6.66 40.88
C ARG A 559 0.97 -5.93 40.46
N PHE A 560 1.09 -4.69 39.98
CA PHE A 560 -0.03 -3.94 39.44
C PHE A 560 -0.55 -4.57 38.15
N ILE A 561 0.33 -4.90 37.19
CA ILE A 561 -0.02 -5.50 35.89
C ILE A 561 -0.74 -6.84 36.09
N SER A 562 -0.21 -7.75 36.91
CA SER A 562 -0.85 -9.06 37.12
C SER A 562 -2.22 -8.94 37.78
N ARG A 563 -2.38 -8.06 38.79
CA ARG A 563 -3.71 -7.80 39.38
C ARG A 563 -4.68 -7.18 38.38
N LEU A 564 -4.18 -6.34 37.49
CA LEU A 564 -5.01 -5.71 36.48
C LEU A 564 -5.46 -6.71 35.41
N GLN A 565 -4.58 -7.64 35.04
CA GLN A 565 -4.90 -8.72 34.11
C GLN A 565 -5.97 -9.68 34.66
N GLU A 566 -5.94 -9.98 35.97
CA GLU A 566 -7.00 -10.73 36.64
C GLU A 566 -8.36 -10.02 36.54
N ARG A 567 -8.36 -8.69 36.57
CA ARG A 567 -9.58 -7.88 36.55
C ARG A 567 -10.10 -7.60 35.15
N ILE A 568 -9.22 -7.39 34.17
CA ILE A 568 -9.60 -7.14 32.76
C ILE A 568 -8.78 -8.05 31.83
N PRO A 569 -9.20 -9.32 31.64
CA PRO A 569 -8.42 -10.28 30.89
C PRO A 569 -8.42 -10.01 29.37
N ASP A 570 -9.39 -9.27 28.85
CA ASP A 570 -9.66 -9.14 27.41
C ASP A 570 -8.72 -8.18 26.67
N ILE A 571 -7.88 -7.44 27.39
CA ILE A 571 -6.97 -6.46 26.78
C ILE A 571 -5.71 -7.17 26.28
N HIS A 572 -5.59 -7.32 24.96
CA HIS A 572 -4.43 -7.95 24.33
C HIS A 572 -3.09 -7.26 24.66
N CYS A 573 -3.05 -5.93 24.69
CA CYS A 573 -1.82 -5.18 25.01
C CYS A 573 -1.35 -5.44 26.44
N LEU A 574 -2.28 -5.56 27.40
CA LEU A 574 -1.97 -5.87 28.79
C LEU A 574 -1.38 -7.28 28.92
N GLN A 575 -1.97 -8.26 28.22
CA GLN A 575 -1.42 -9.62 28.15
C GLN A 575 0.01 -9.64 27.59
N ALA A 576 0.28 -8.84 26.54
CA ALA A 576 1.62 -8.74 25.95
C ALA A 576 2.63 -8.09 26.91
N ILE A 577 2.23 -7.03 27.62
CA ILE A 577 3.07 -6.37 28.63
C ILE A 577 3.37 -7.34 29.78
N GLU A 578 2.37 -8.05 30.30
CA GLU A 578 2.58 -9.07 31.34
C GLU A 578 3.51 -10.19 30.85
N ALA A 579 3.30 -10.69 29.64
CA ALA A 579 4.17 -11.68 29.02
C ALA A 579 5.63 -11.20 28.96
N ASN A 580 5.87 -9.95 28.55
CA ASN A 580 7.21 -9.36 28.52
C ASN A 580 7.85 -9.27 29.91
N TYR A 581 7.10 -8.83 30.91
CA TYR A 581 7.61 -8.79 32.28
C TYR A 581 7.86 -10.18 32.87
N SER A 582 7.06 -11.17 32.49
CA SER A 582 7.29 -12.55 32.92
C SER A 582 8.62 -13.12 32.39
N LEU A 583 9.23 -12.54 31.36
CA LEU A 583 10.54 -12.97 30.86
C LEU A 583 11.66 -12.83 31.90
N THR A 584 11.57 -11.84 32.78
CA THR A 584 12.58 -11.61 33.83
C THR A 584 12.37 -12.53 35.03
N THR A 585 11.14 -13.02 35.25
CA THR A 585 10.76 -13.82 36.43
C THR A 585 10.50 -15.30 36.11
N ASN A 586 9.53 -15.58 35.22
CA ASN A 586 9.15 -16.93 34.77
C ASN A 586 8.70 -16.94 33.30
N SER A 587 9.57 -17.43 32.42
CA SER A 587 9.34 -17.43 30.96
C SER A 587 8.18 -18.31 30.48
N ASN A 588 7.61 -19.18 31.32
CA ASN A 588 6.55 -20.10 30.89
C ASN A 588 5.26 -19.37 30.49
N LEU A 589 4.93 -18.27 31.15
CA LEU A 589 3.76 -17.46 30.81
C LEU A 589 3.96 -16.79 29.45
N ALA A 590 5.12 -16.17 29.25
CA ALA A 590 5.50 -15.57 27.97
C ALA A 590 5.47 -16.58 26.81
N ILE A 591 6.04 -17.78 27.00
CA ILE A 591 6.04 -18.82 25.96
C ILE A 591 4.61 -19.18 25.58
N LYS A 592 3.72 -19.41 26.55
CA LYS A 592 2.32 -19.76 26.27
C LYS A 592 1.61 -18.67 25.47
N PHE A 593 1.77 -17.41 25.89
CA PHE A 593 1.19 -16.27 25.20
C PHE A 593 1.72 -16.14 23.76
N TYR A 594 3.03 -16.02 23.60
CA TYR A 594 3.65 -15.81 22.29
C TYR A 594 3.49 -16.99 21.34
N MET A 595 3.46 -18.23 21.84
CA MET A 595 3.15 -19.41 21.02
C MET A 595 1.71 -19.38 20.50
N ARG A 596 0.75 -18.98 21.35
CA ARG A 596 -0.66 -18.85 20.95
C ARG A 596 -0.81 -17.79 19.85
N GLU A 597 -0.18 -16.63 20.01
CA GLU A 597 -0.25 -15.55 19.03
C GLU A 597 0.51 -15.87 17.74
N PHE A 598 1.67 -16.51 17.83
CA PHE A 598 2.43 -16.95 16.66
C PHE A 598 1.65 -17.97 15.81
N ARG A 599 0.93 -18.91 16.44
CA ARG A 599 0.08 -19.87 15.72
C ARG A 599 -1.05 -19.19 14.95
N LYS A 600 -1.62 -18.12 15.50
CA LYS A 600 -2.73 -17.37 14.88
C LYS A 600 -2.24 -16.46 13.75
N LEU A 601 -1.25 -15.61 14.05
CA LEU A 601 -0.88 -14.48 13.20
C LEU A 601 0.38 -14.72 12.36
N LYS A 602 1.23 -15.68 12.75
CA LYS A 602 2.48 -16.06 12.06
C LYS A 602 3.44 -14.89 11.75
N LEU A 603 3.35 -13.81 12.51
CA LEU A 603 4.16 -12.61 12.31
C LEU A 603 5.64 -12.84 12.67
N PRO A 604 6.59 -12.22 11.93
CA PRO A 604 8.04 -12.35 12.19
C PRO A 604 8.44 -11.94 13.61
N TYR A 605 7.78 -10.92 14.17
CA TYR A 605 8.04 -10.41 15.52
C TYR A 605 7.84 -11.48 16.61
N PHE A 606 6.75 -12.25 16.53
CA PHE A 606 6.49 -13.31 17.50
C PHE A 606 7.47 -14.49 17.35
N ALA A 607 7.87 -14.81 16.12
CA ALA A 607 8.94 -15.79 15.88
C ALA A 607 10.25 -15.34 16.54
N LEU A 608 10.63 -14.06 16.37
CA LEU A 608 11.82 -13.49 16.99
C LEU A 608 11.76 -13.57 18.52
N ILE A 609 10.66 -13.14 19.14
CA ILE A 609 10.51 -13.19 20.61
C ILE A 609 10.60 -14.63 21.10
N LEU A 610 9.87 -15.56 20.50
CA LEU A 610 9.94 -16.98 20.88
C LEU A 610 11.36 -17.53 20.73
N GLY A 611 12.04 -17.18 19.64
CA GLY A 611 13.44 -17.51 19.42
C GLY A 611 14.34 -16.99 20.54
N VAL A 612 14.18 -15.73 20.94
CA VAL A 612 14.93 -15.12 22.05
C VAL A 612 14.66 -15.84 23.38
N ILE A 613 13.40 -16.17 23.68
CA ILE A 613 13.04 -16.86 24.93
C ILE A 613 13.67 -18.26 24.98
N LEU A 614 13.60 -19.01 23.88
CA LEU A 614 14.20 -20.34 23.80
C LEU A 614 15.72 -20.28 23.86
N LEU A 615 16.33 -19.25 23.27
CA LEU A 615 17.77 -19.01 23.31
C LEU A 615 18.25 -18.65 24.74
N GLN A 616 17.47 -17.90 25.50
CA GLN A 616 17.72 -17.70 26.94
C GLN A 616 17.59 -19.02 27.72
N GLY A 617 16.59 -19.84 27.40
CA GLY A 617 16.42 -21.19 27.95
C GLY A 617 17.61 -22.10 27.65
N TYR A 618 18.16 -22.04 26.43
CA TYR A 618 19.36 -22.76 26.02
C TYR A 618 20.55 -22.44 26.92
N SER A 619 20.79 -21.15 27.20
CA SER A 619 21.88 -20.71 28.08
C SER A 619 21.72 -21.27 29.51
N LYS A 620 20.48 -21.42 30.01
CA LYS A 620 20.17 -21.87 31.37
C LYS A 620 20.23 -23.40 31.57
N ARG A 621 20.08 -24.22 30.53
CA ARG A 621 20.04 -25.70 30.67
C ARG A 621 21.44 -26.34 30.75
N LYS A 622 21.56 -27.43 31.52
CA LYS A 622 22.81 -28.20 31.69
C LYS A 622 22.92 -29.42 30.77
N ALA A 623 21.79 -30.07 30.46
CA ALA A 623 21.76 -31.28 29.63
C ALA A 623 22.01 -30.97 28.13
N VAL A 624 22.84 -31.78 27.48
CA VAL A 624 23.28 -31.57 26.08
C VAL A 624 22.14 -31.80 25.08
N GLU A 625 21.31 -32.83 25.28
CA GLU A 625 20.20 -33.15 24.37
C GLU A 625 19.13 -32.05 24.33
N ASP A 626 18.77 -31.53 25.50
CA ASP A 626 17.84 -30.41 25.63
C ASP A 626 18.37 -29.14 24.99
N ARG A 627 19.67 -28.88 25.11
CA ARG A 627 20.34 -27.74 24.48
C ARG A 627 20.30 -27.84 22.96
N LYS A 628 20.56 -29.02 22.40
CA LYS A 628 20.50 -29.23 20.94
C LYS A 628 19.10 -28.95 20.40
N LYS A 629 18.06 -29.54 21.01
CA LYS A 629 16.65 -29.31 20.60
C LYS A 629 16.26 -27.84 20.69
N LEU A 630 16.64 -27.14 21.77
CA LEU A 630 16.34 -25.71 21.92
C LEU A 630 17.08 -24.85 20.88
N ALA A 631 18.35 -25.16 20.60
CA ALA A 631 19.13 -24.44 19.60
C ALA A 631 18.53 -24.61 18.20
N GLU A 632 18.06 -25.81 17.87
CA GLU A 632 17.44 -26.12 16.58
C GLU A 632 16.11 -25.36 16.40
N ILE A 633 15.23 -25.40 17.41
CA ILE A 633 13.95 -24.66 17.37
C ILE A 633 14.18 -23.14 17.35
N ALA A 634 15.12 -22.63 18.16
CA ALA A 634 15.46 -21.22 18.15
C ALA A 634 16.00 -20.79 16.78
N SER A 635 16.91 -21.55 16.19
CA SER A 635 17.48 -21.28 14.86
C SER A 635 16.39 -21.26 13.79
N TYR A 636 15.46 -22.22 13.82
CA TYR A 636 14.31 -22.23 12.92
C TYR A 636 13.47 -20.95 13.03
N LEU A 637 13.17 -20.50 14.24
CA LEU A 637 12.37 -19.29 14.47
C LEU A 637 13.09 -18.01 14.02
N PHE A 638 14.39 -17.91 14.24
CA PHE A 638 15.20 -16.78 13.76
C PHE A 638 15.30 -16.75 12.24
N LEU A 639 15.45 -17.91 11.59
CA LEU A 639 15.45 -18.01 10.13
C LEU A 639 14.06 -17.71 9.54
N TYR A 640 12.99 -18.15 10.21
CA TYR A 640 11.63 -17.78 9.85
C TYR A 640 11.42 -16.26 9.95
N TYR A 641 11.90 -15.62 11.02
CA TYR A 641 11.89 -14.18 11.18
C TYR A 641 12.66 -13.49 10.03
N ALA A 642 13.88 -13.93 9.74
CA ALA A 642 14.73 -13.34 8.71
C ALA A 642 14.11 -13.44 7.30
N LYS A 643 13.43 -14.56 7.00
CA LYS A 643 12.77 -14.78 5.71
C LYS A 643 11.53 -13.91 5.51
N ASN A 644 10.77 -13.66 6.57
CA ASN A 644 9.46 -13.01 6.50
C ASN A 644 9.46 -11.54 6.95
N ARG A 645 10.59 -11.01 7.44
CA ARG A 645 10.76 -9.59 7.78
C ARG A 645 10.98 -8.77 6.50
N SER A 646 10.59 -7.49 6.50
CA SER A 646 10.79 -6.62 5.33
C SER A 646 12.27 -6.57 4.94
N LYS A 647 12.53 -6.51 3.63
CA LYS A 647 13.89 -6.33 3.09
C LYS A 647 14.50 -5.00 3.51
N ASP A 648 13.67 -3.98 3.77
CA ASP A 648 14.14 -2.67 4.25
C ASP A 648 14.81 -2.76 5.63
N ALA A 649 14.53 -3.82 6.39
CA ALA A 649 15.12 -4.07 7.71
C ALA A 649 16.35 -5.01 7.66
N GLN A 650 17.04 -5.11 6.51
CA GLN A 650 18.15 -6.04 6.31
C GLN A 650 19.27 -5.91 7.37
N GLN A 651 19.58 -4.69 7.80
CA GLN A 651 20.54 -4.44 8.88
C GLN A 651 20.09 -5.03 10.23
N GLU A 652 18.81 -4.88 10.59
CA GLU A 652 18.20 -5.45 11.79
C GLU A 652 18.29 -6.98 11.77
N ILE A 653 17.97 -7.58 10.61
CA ILE A 653 17.97 -9.04 10.41
C ILE A 653 19.37 -9.61 10.61
N TYR A 654 20.39 -9.04 9.96
CA TYR A 654 21.76 -9.52 10.10
C TYR A 654 22.31 -9.35 11.50
N TYR A 655 22.00 -8.23 12.16
CA TYR A 655 22.38 -8.01 13.55
C TYR A 655 21.77 -9.08 14.46
N ASN A 656 20.46 -9.33 14.36
CA ASN A 656 19.75 -10.30 15.20
C ASN A 656 20.21 -11.74 14.96
N LEU A 657 20.45 -12.13 13.69
CA LEU A 657 21.04 -13.44 13.35
C LEU A 657 22.46 -13.58 13.90
N GLY A 658 23.28 -12.54 13.76
CA GLY A 658 24.63 -12.50 14.33
C GLY A 658 24.61 -12.68 15.85
N ARG A 659 23.71 -11.98 16.55
CA ARG A 659 23.51 -12.11 18.01
C ARG A 659 23.06 -13.52 18.41
N MET A 660 22.18 -14.14 17.64
CA MET A 660 21.76 -15.53 17.85
C MET A 660 22.96 -16.47 17.75
N TYR A 661 23.71 -16.43 16.64
CA TYR A 661 24.88 -17.30 16.44
C TYR A 661 25.95 -17.08 17.52
N HIS A 662 26.21 -15.83 17.88
CA HIS A 662 27.12 -15.49 18.97
C HIS A 662 26.69 -16.12 20.30
N GLN A 663 25.40 -16.04 20.66
CA GLN A 663 24.88 -16.62 21.90
C GLN A 663 24.82 -18.16 21.87
N LEU A 664 24.70 -18.78 20.70
CA LEU A 664 24.87 -20.22 20.49
C LEU A 664 26.34 -20.66 20.50
N GLY A 665 27.30 -19.72 20.60
CA GLY A 665 28.74 -20.02 20.56
C GLY A 665 29.27 -20.31 19.15
N VAL A 666 28.48 -20.06 18.11
CA VAL A 666 28.88 -20.18 16.71
C VAL A 666 29.62 -18.91 16.30
N ILE A 667 30.92 -18.88 16.59
CA ILE A 667 31.81 -17.79 16.22
C ILE A 667 32.62 -18.23 15.00
N LEU A 668 32.65 -17.39 13.97
CA LEU A 668 33.54 -17.58 12.82
C LEU A 668 34.99 -17.53 13.32
N ARG A 669 35.63 -18.68 13.50
CA ARG A 669 37.09 -18.73 13.56
C ARG A 669 37.59 -18.29 12.19
N ARG A 670 38.23 -17.11 12.09
CA ARG A 670 39.07 -16.76 10.93
C ARG A 670 40.10 -17.88 10.78
N ARG A 671 39.89 -18.79 9.83
CA ARG A 671 40.94 -19.69 9.34
C ARG A 671 41.96 -18.80 8.63
N ASN A 672 43.18 -18.80 9.15
CA ASN A 672 44.42 -18.34 8.53
C ASN A 672 44.57 -16.80 8.36
N GLN A 673 44.97 -16.12 9.44
CA GLN A 673 45.97 -15.06 9.27
C GLN A 673 47.34 -15.75 9.18
N VAL A 674 47.92 -15.63 7.99
CA VAL A 674 49.27 -16.02 7.64
C VAL A 674 50.26 -15.48 8.69
N ARG A 675 51.00 -16.39 9.34
CA ARG A 675 52.27 -16.05 9.97
C ARG A 675 53.26 -15.74 8.86
N TYR A 676 53.57 -14.48 8.64
CA TYR A 676 54.91 -14.06 8.24
C TYR A 676 55.29 -12.87 9.12
N TRP A 677 56.01 -13.20 10.21
CA TRP A 677 57.00 -12.31 10.79
C TRP A 677 58.33 -12.71 10.15
N ALA A 678 58.78 -11.92 9.18
CA ALA A 678 60.15 -11.67 8.74
C ALA A 678 60.06 -10.89 7.42
#